data_AF-A0AAI8IPE2-F1
#
_entry.id   AF-A0AAI8IPE2-F1
#
_cell.length_a   1.000
_cell.length_b   1.000
_cell.length_c   1.000
_cell.angle_alpha   90.00
_cell.angle_beta   90.00
_cell.angle_gamma   90.00
#
_symmetry.space_group_name_H-M   'P 1'
#
loop_
_entity.id
_entity.type
_entity.pdbx_description
1 polymer ?
#
loop_
_entity_poly.entity_id
_entity_poly.type
_entity_poly.pdbx_seq_one_letter_code
_entity_poly.pdbx_strand_id
1 'polypeptide(L)'
;MAQGTVQVTHTGTSRWRRRTGEYASLTAALEAAADGDILTVAPGTYRENLVVDRAVTLLGQEGAAGSVRIAPPEGVPLAVRASAQVQGLHIEGQDAAVPAVLVEDGTPELTGLRIVTRSAAGIEVRGGGRPTVRACTVDNPAGVGIAVVDGGGGIFEECEVIAAGQSGVAVRGGGRPRLDRCRVHHAAGAGLSVTGDHSSLEALGCEIYEINGSGVQIASRAAAVLTDCAVHRVTGNGVTLDTDAVLTLADCRVHDVPENAVDLRSRSVLTLTRSEVARFGRNGLSVWDPGTRVDAHRCEIHDGTGDYPAVWVSDGATAVLEGCRVHDVPDALCVLDRGSRADVVDSDLSQVRNIAVSVSGGATAELDDCRISGAGRGAWFRDHGSGGTLANCTIDAAQTGVIVTKGADPLIERTTVTSPTEAGFYVSAGGRGTFQGCRVTGSEGYGFHIIDGCRSTLRKCRTERCARGGFEFAQAGADGEGAVVEECSSDESTQLGSPAAATAPPAPATQTAGLLGGVPSPRSTTPAAPEAAPEPAPETRPADTVLADLDALVGLASVKREVRALTDMIEVGRRRQEAGLKAASVRRHLVFTGSPGTGKTTVARLYGEILAALGVLDRGHLVEVSRVDLVGEHIGSTAIRTQEAFDRARGGVLFIDEAYALSPEDSGRDFGREAIDTLVKLMEDHREAVVVIVAGYTTEMERFLSVNPGVASRFSRTITFSDYDPDELLRIVEQQADEHEYRLGPGTGEALHKYFTALPKGPAFGNGRTARQTFEAMVERHAGRVAQLAAPGTEELTLLYPEDLPALP
;
A
#
# COMPACT_ATOMS: atom_id res chain seq x y z
N MET A 1 -59.53 9.97 7.77
CA MET A 1 -58.37 9.09 8.00
C MET A 1 -58.10 9.13 9.48
N ALA A 2 -58.44 8.06 10.18
CA ALA A 2 -58.70 8.08 11.62
C ALA A 2 -57.44 8.42 12.42
N GLN A 3 -57.53 9.47 13.26
CA GLN A 3 -56.66 9.63 14.42
C GLN A 3 -56.84 8.37 15.27
N GLY A 4 -55.92 7.41 15.12
CA GLY A 4 -56.02 6.11 15.75
C GLY A 4 -55.99 6.27 17.26
N THR A 5 -57.00 5.75 17.95
CA THR A 5 -56.94 5.57 19.40
C THR A 5 -55.80 4.61 19.70
N VAL A 6 -54.90 5.01 20.58
CA VAL A 6 -53.79 4.17 21.04
C VAL A 6 -54.35 3.27 22.13
N GLN A 7 -54.65 2.02 21.77
CA GLN A 7 -55.05 1.01 22.73
C GLN A 7 -53.83 0.56 23.51
N VAL A 8 -53.77 0.91 24.80
CA VAL A 8 -52.69 0.52 25.71
C VAL A 8 -53.27 -0.28 26.86
N THR A 9 -52.80 -1.51 27.05
CA THR A 9 -53.29 -2.40 28.12
C THR A 9 -52.34 -2.38 29.30
N HIS A 10 -52.71 -1.70 30.40
CA HIS A 10 -51.94 -1.75 31.64
C HIS A 10 -52.16 -3.09 32.37
N THR A 11 -51.09 -3.85 32.57
CA THR A 11 -51.12 -5.15 33.28
C THR A 11 -50.64 -5.07 34.73
N GLY A 12 -50.39 -3.86 35.25
CA GLY A 12 -49.82 -3.61 36.57
C GLY A 12 -50.52 -4.32 37.75
N THR A 13 -49.78 -4.49 38.85
CA THR A 13 -50.17 -5.29 40.03
C THR A 13 -51.32 -4.69 40.85
N SER A 14 -51.69 -3.42 40.64
CA SER A 14 -52.81 -2.80 41.35
C SER A 14 -54.16 -3.25 40.76
N ARG A 15 -55.05 -3.79 41.62
CA ARG A 15 -56.42 -4.23 41.25
C ARG A 15 -57.28 -3.14 40.59
N TRP A 16 -56.90 -1.87 40.68
CA TRP A 16 -57.66 -0.71 40.19
C TRP A 16 -57.18 -0.18 38.83
N ARG A 17 -56.00 -0.60 38.32
CA ARG A 17 -55.42 -0.13 37.05
C ARG A 17 -55.43 -1.14 35.90
N ARG A 18 -55.95 -2.36 36.10
CA ARG A 18 -56.19 -3.32 35.00
C ARG A 18 -57.36 -2.84 34.12
N ARG A 19 -57.11 -1.87 33.26
CA ARG A 19 -58.02 -1.42 32.21
C ARG A 19 -57.22 -1.21 30.93
N THR A 20 -57.75 -1.69 29.82
CA THR A 20 -57.42 -1.16 28.49
C THR A 20 -57.79 0.32 28.50
N GLY A 21 -56.79 1.18 28.43
CA GLY A 21 -56.97 2.62 28.23
C GLY A 21 -56.87 2.92 26.75
N GLU A 22 -57.86 3.60 26.19
CA GLU A 22 -57.70 4.26 24.90
C GLU A 22 -57.10 5.64 25.14
N TYR A 23 -55.89 5.86 24.63
CA TYR A 23 -55.21 7.13 24.70
C TYR A 23 -55.28 7.84 23.34
N ALA A 24 -55.25 9.17 23.36
CA ALA A 24 -55.24 9.98 22.14
C ALA A 24 -53.89 9.92 21.40
N SER A 25 -52.81 9.56 22.11
CA SER A 25 -51.45 9.41 21.56
C SER A 25 -50.61 8.48 22.45
N LEU A 26 -49.47 8.01 21.94
CA LEU A 26 -48.49 7.24 22.72
C LEU A 26 -47.85 8.09 23.80
N THR A 27 -47.59 9.36 23.53
CA THR A 27 -47.07 10.31 24.53
C THR A 27 -48.03 10.40 25.73
N ALA A 28 -49.33 10.54 25.49
CA ALA A 28 -50.33 10.57 26.56
C ALA A 28 -50.38 9.24 27.36
N ALA A 29 -50.15 8.11 26.70
CA ALA A 29 -50.07 6.82 27.37
C ALA A 29 -48.82 6.68 28.24
N LEU A 30 -47.66 7.15 27.76
CA LEU A 30 -46.40 7.18 28.51
C LEU A 30 -46.48 8.11 29.72
N GLU A 31 -47.11 9.28 29.59
CA GLU A 31 -47.34 10.21 30.70
C GLU A 31 -48.25 9.63 31.80
N ALA A 32 -49.21 8.79 31.42
CA ALA A 32 -50.13 8.14 32.34
C ALA A 32 -49.56 6.86 33.00
N ALA A 33 -48.51 6.28 32.41
CA ALA A 33 -47.87 5.08 32.87
C ALA A 33 -47.06 5.30 34.16
N ALA A 34 -47.01 4.26 35.00
CA ALA A 34 -46.12 4.19 36.16
C ALA A 34 -45.00 3.18 35.91
N ASP A 35 -43.94 3.25 36.73
CA ASP A 35 -42.86 2.25 36.69
C ASP A 35 -43.42 0.82 36.83
N GLY A 36 -42.95 -0.07 35.96
CA GLY A 36 -43.39 -1.46 35.85
C GLY A 36 -44.65 -1.68 35.00
N ASP A 37 -45.27 -0.64 34.46
CA ASP A 37 -46.40 -0.81 33.53
C ASP A 37 -45.93 -1.38 32.19
N ILE A 38 -46.74 -2.27 31.63
CA ILE A 38 -46.59 -2.79 30.27
C ILE A 38 -47.55 -2.04 29.36
N LEU A 39 -47.05 -1.50 28.25
CA LEU A 39 -47.80 -0.80 27.22
C LEU A 39 -47.72 -1.61 25.92
N THR A 40 -48.78 -2.35 25.60
CA THR A 40 -48.92 -2.98 24.27
C THR A 40 -49.42 -1.94 23.28
N VAL A 41 -48.74 -1.78 22.14
CA VAL A 41 -49.06 -0.83 21.09
C VAL A 41 -49.67 -1.55 19.89
N ALA A 42 -50.84 -1.11 19.47
CA ALA A 42 -51.52 -1.64 18.29
C ALA A 42 -50.77 -1.27 16.98
N PRO A 43 -50.87 -2.08 15.92
CA PRO A 43 -50.35 -1.73 14.60
C PRO A 43 -50.83 -0.36 14.10
N GLY A 44 -49.90 0.46 13.59
CA GLY A 44 -50.20 1.79 13.07
C GLY A 44 -48.97 2.66 12.89
N THR A 45 -49.15 3.81 12.24
CA THR A 45 -48.11 4.84 12.10
C THR A 45 -48.36 5.98 13.07
N TYR A 46 -47.40 6.21 13.95
CA TYR A 46 -47.41 7.23 14.99
C TYR A 46 -46.43 8.34 14.61
N ARG A 47 -46.93 9.57 14.50
CA ARG A 47 -46.15 10.76 14.06
C ARG A 47 -45.83 11.68 15.24
N GLU A 48 -45.35 11.10 16.32
CA GLU A 48 -44.97 11.81 17.55
C GLU A 48 -43.60 11.33 18.01
N ASN A 49 -42.85 12.20 18.70
CA ASN A 49 -41.57 11.86 19.31
C ASN A 49 -41.84 11.17 20.65
N LEU A 50 -41.28 9.98 20.86
CA LEU A 50 -41.48 9.22 22.08
C LEU A 50 -40.33 9.49 23.06
N VAL A 51 -40.67 9.97 24.26
CA VAL A 51 -39.72 10.11 25.37
C VAL A 51 -40.12 9.13 26.46
N VAL A 52 -39.25 8.15 26.73
CA VAL A 52 -39.44 7.13 27.76
C VAL A 52 -38.57 7.47 28.95
N ASP A 53 -39.17 8.15 29.94
CA ASP A 53 -38.53 8.65 31.16
C ASP A 53 -38.82 7.79 32.41
N ARG A 54 -39.60 6.72 32.25
CA ARG A 54 -40.03 5.78 33.31
C ARG A 54 -39.65 4.35 32.97
N ALA A 55 -39.53 3.50 33.98
CA ALA A 55 -39.16 2.09 33.82
C ALA A 55 -40.38 1.27 33.36
N VAL A 56 -40.81 1.46 32.11
CA VAL A 56 -41.98 0.80 31.50
C VAL A 56 -41.57 -0.25 30.46
N THR A 57 -42.47 -1.15 30.10
CA THR A 57 -42.29 -2.11 28.99
C THR A 57 -43.17 -1.70 27.81
N LEU A 58 -42.60 -1.22 26.71
CA LEU A 58 -43.29 -0.88 25.47
C LEU A 58 -43.19 -2.03 24.46
N LEU A 59 -44.32 -2.65 24.13
CA LEU A 59 -44.39 -3.83 23.26
C LEU A 59 -45.19 -3.52 21.98
N GLY A 60 -44.57 -3.62 20.81
CA GLY A 60 -45.28 -3.63 19.54
C GLY A 60 -46.04 -4.95 19.33
N GLN A 61 -47.32 -4.89 18.99
CA GLN A 61 -48.11 -6.09 18.73
C GLN A 61 -47.78 -6.68 17.35
N GLU A 62 -47.37 -7.95 17.29
CA GLU A 62 -47.09 -8.66 16.05
C GLU A 62 -48.39 -9.01 15.28
N GLY A 63 -48.45 -8.66 13.99
CA GLY A 63 -49.59 -8.99 13.12
C GLY A 63 -49.35 -8.67 11.63
N ALA A 64 -49.99 -9.46 10.75
CA ALA A 64 -49.77 -9.48 9.29
C ALA A 64 -50.21 -8.23 8.49
N ALA A 65 -50.68 -7.16 9.15
CA ALA A 65 -51.23 -5.96 8.50
C ALA A 65 -50.58 -4.63 8.96
N GLY A 66 -49.32 -4.68 9.41
CA GLY A 66 -48.49 -3.50 9.68
C GLY A 66 -47.73 -3.61 11.00
N SER A 67 -46.45 -3.26 11.00
CA SER A 67 -45.65 -3.08 12.23
C SER A 67 -46.05 -1.77 12.93
N VAL A 68 -45.85 -1.68 14.24
CA VAL A 68 -45.92 -0.40 14.97
C VAL A 68 -44.80 0.52 14.46
N ARG A 69 -45.16 1.59 13.75
CA ARG A 69 -44.20 2.50 13.09
C ARG A 69 -44.18 3.86 13.79
N ILE A 70 -43.03 4.24 14.33
CA ILE A 70 -42.79 5.56 14.94
C ILE A 70 -42.03 6.40 13.92
N ALA A 71 -42.70 7.38 13.32
CA ALA A 71 -42.20 8.17 12.20
C ALA A 71 -42.61 9.65 12.34
N PRO A 72 -42.04 10.38 13.32
CA PRO A 72 -42.25 11.81 13.42
C PRO A 72 -41.66 12.55 12.21
N PRO A 73 -42.17 13.75 11.87
CA PRO A 73 -41.63 14.55 10.78
C PRO A 73 -40.26 15.18 11.11
N GLU A 74 -39.95 15.43 12.38
CA GLU A 74 -38.73 16.10 12.86
C GLU A 74 -38.43 15.71 14.31
N GLY A 75 -37.16 15.78 14.71
CA GLY A 75 -36.70 15.42 16.05
C GLY A 75 -36.35 13.94 16.20
N VAL A 76 -36.20 13.51 17.46
CA VAL A 76 -35.81 12.15 17.84
C VAL A 76 -37.07 11.26 17.96
N PRO A 77 -37.26 10.26 17.07
CA PRO A 77 -38.37 9.31 17.16
C PRO A 77 -38.50 8.58 18.49
N LEU A 78 -37.39 8.11 19.06
CA LEU A 78 -37.37 7.39 20.32
C LEU A 78 -36.20 7.84 21.19
N ALA A 79 -36.50 8.56 22.28
CA ALA A 79 -35.55 8.89 23.33
C ALA A 79 -35.85 8.06 24.58
N VAL A 80 -34.86 7.34 25.10
CA VAL A 80 -35.00 6.50 26.29
C VAL A 80 -34.03 6.99 27.37
N ARG A 81 -34.59 7.36 28.52
CA ARG A 81 -33.88 7.96 29.66
C ARG A 81 -34.01 7.18 30.98
N ALA A 82 -34.66 6.02 30.91
CA ALA A 82 -34.92 5.16 32.05
C ALA A 82 -34.58 3.70 31.71
N SER A 83 -34.63 2.84 32.72
CA SER A 83 -34.45 1.38 32.55
C SER A 83 -35.73 0.74 32.01
N ALA A 84 -36.14 1.17 30.82
CA ALA A 84 -37.32 0.71 30.12
C ALA A 84 -37.00 -0.48 29.20
N GLN A 85 -38.02 -1.28 28.88
CA GLN A 85 -37.95 -2.32 27.87
C GLN A 85 -38.72 -1.86 26.64
N VAL A 86 -38.12 -1.91 25.45
CA VAL A 86 -38.77 -1.53 24.19
C VAL A 86 -38.60 -2.67 23.20
N GLN A 87 -39.70 -3.18 22.67
CA GLN A 87 -39.68 -4.35 21.79
C GLN A 87 -40.57 -4.19 20.55
N GLY A 88 -40.08 -4.67 19.41
CA GLY A 88 -40.91 -4.91 18.22
C GLY A 88 -41.45 -3.65 17.54
N LEU A 89 -40.68 -2.56 17.55
CA LEU A 89 -41.05 -1.30 16.91
C LEU A 89 -40.25 -1.08 15.62
N HIS A 90 -40.89 -0.43 14.64
CA HIS A 90 -40.25 0.12 13.46
C HIS A 90 -40.05 1.63 13.68
N ILE A 91 -38.80 2.06 13.78
CA ILE A 91 -38.42 3.44 14.01
C ILE A 91 -37.95 4.08 12.70
N GLU A 92 -38.47 5.25 12.38
CA GLU A 92 -38.03 6.03 11.22
C GLU A 92 -37.73 7.47 11.59
N GLY A 93 -36.46 7.85 11.44
CA GLY A 93 -35.99 9.23 11.59
C GLY A 93 -35.66 9.85 10.23
N GLN A 94 -36.01 11.13 10.06
CA GLN A 94 -35.72 11.92 8.84
C GLN A 94 -34.89 13.17 9.14
N ASP A 95 -34.65 13.47 10.41
CA ASP A 95 -33.91 14.65 10.84
C ASP A 95 -32.40 14.36 10.89
N ALA A 96 -31.65 15.02 10.02
CA ALA A 96 -30.21 14.82 9.85
C ALA A 96 -29.36 15.42 10.99
N ALA A 97 -29.95 16.21 11.89
CA ALA A 97 -29.21 16.85 12.99
C ALA A 97 -29.25 16.04 14.30
N VAL A 98 -30.12 15.03 14.39
CA VAL A 98 -30.37 14.25 15.61
C VAL A 98 -30.40 12.76 15.30
N PRO A 99 -30.26 11.87 16.30
CA PRO A 99 -30.36 10.43 16.09
C PRO A 99 -31.82 9.93 15.99
N ALA A 100 -32.01 8.75 15.39
CA ALA A 100 -33.33 8.10 15.32
C ALA A 100 -33.73 7.45 16.66
N VAL A 101 -32.76 6.82 17.34
CA VAL A 101 -32.91 6.31 18.71
C VAL A 101 -31.83 6.94 19.57
N LEU A 102 -32.23 7.63 20.63
CA LEU A 102 -31.34 8.25 21.60
C LEU A 102 -31.46 7.54 22.95
N VAL A 103 -30.34 7.06 23.47
CA VAL A 103 -30.25 6.59 24.86
C VAL A 103 -29.40 7.59 25.64
N GLU A 104 -30.05 8.28 26.57
CA GLU A 104 -29.47 9.30 27.45
C GLU A 104 -29.64 8.84 28.89
N ASP A 105 -28.53 8.51 29.55
CA ASP A 105 -28.57 7.95 30.90
C ASP A 105 -29.37 6.61 31.01
N GLY A 106 -29.20 5.87 32.11
CA GLY A 106 -29.94 4.63 32.35
C GLY A 106 -29.48 3.37 31.60
N THR A 107 -30.22 2.27 31.77
CA THR A 107 -29.89 0.93 31.24
C THR A 107 -31.10 0.26 30.59
N PRO A 108 -31.64 0.80 29.48
CA PRO A 108 -32.81 0.21 28.83
C PRO A 108 -32.48 -1.08 28.05
N GLU A 109 -33.49 -1.90 27.83
CA GLU A 109 -33.41 -3.06 26.94
C GLU A 109 -34.18 -2.78 25.64
N LEU A 110 -33.49 -2.80 24.50
CA LEU A 110 -34.06 -2.54 23.19
C LEU A 110 -33.99 -3.83 22.37
N THR A 111 -35.13 -4.46 22.06
CA THR A 111 -35.15 -5.79 21.44
C THR A 111 -35.95 -5.81 20.14
N GLY A 112 -35.40 -6.36 19.06
CA GLY A 112 -36.14 -6.57 17.81
C GLY A 112 -36.63 -5.27 17.18
N LEU A 113 -35.87 -4.18 17.33
CA LEU A 113 -36.20 -2.91 16.70
C LEU A 113 -35.70 -2.89 15.26
N ARG A 114 -36.56 -2.42 14.36
CA ARG A 114 -36.17 -2.11 12.98
C ARG A 114 -36.03 -0.60 12.85
N ILE A 115 -34.83 -0.10 12.65
CA ILE A 115 -34.53 1.32 12.55
C ILE A 115 -34.13 1.61 11.11
N VAL A 116 -34.95 2.37 10.38
CA VAL A 116 -34.70 2.78 9.00
C VAL A 116 -34.73 4.30 8.96
N THR A 117 -33.59 4.94 8.74
CA THR A 117 -33.47 6.37 8.98
C THR A 117 -32.52 7.08 8.02
N ARG A 118 -32.62 8.41 7.94
CA ARG A 118 -31.63 9.30 7.33
C ARG A 118 -31.10 10.33 8.34
N SER A 119 -31.03 9.92 9.60
CA SER A 119 -30.64 10.76 10.72
C SER A 119 -29.12 10.81 10.94
N ALA A 120 -28.67 11.69 11.85
CA ALA A 120 -27.25 11.80 12.20
C ALA A 120 -26.65 10.46 12.66
N ALA A 121 -27.43 9.70 13.46
CA ALA A 121 -27.14 8.33 13.84
C ALA A 121 -28.42 7.48 13.89
N GLY A 122 -28.31 6.18 13.64
CA GLY A 122 -29.41 5.24 13.84
C GLY A 122 -29.71 5.02 15.31
N ILE A 123 -28.69 4.64 16.08
CA ILE A 123 -28.72 4.61 17.54
C ILE A 123 -27.58 5.48 18.06
N GLU A 124 -27.88 6.43 18.94
CA GLU A 124 -26.87 7.18 19.69
C GLU A 124 -27.01 6.87 21.18
N VAL A 125 -25.89 6.48 21.81
CA VAL A 125 -25.78 6.32 23.26
C VAL A 125 -24.84 7.37 23.81
N ARG A 126 -25.31 8.18 24.77
CA ARG A 126 -24.54 9.25 25.39
C ARG A 126 -24.85 9.42 26.87
N GLY A 127 -24.11 10.32 27.53
CA GLY A 127 -24.37 10.70 28.92
C GLY A 127 -24.24 9.51 29.89
N GLY A 128 -23.36 8.55 29.62
CA GLY A 128 -23.22 7.37 30.48
C GLY A 128 -24.33 6.32 30.36
N GLY A 129 -25.25 6.45 29.40
CA GLY A 129 -26.23 5.40 29.08
C GLY A 129 -25.57 4.06 28.77
N ARG A 130 -26.18 2.96 29.22
CA ARG A 130 -25.70 1.58 28.99
C ARG A 130 -26.86 0.65 28.60
N PRO A 131 -27.41 0.80 27.38
CA PRO A 131 -28.47 -0.05 26.90
C PRO A 131 -27.97 -1.49 26.69
N THR A 132 -28.92 -2.44 26.74
CA THR A 132 -28.76 -3.77 26.13
C THR A 132 -29.63 -3.79 24.87
N VAL A 133 -28.99 -3.81 23.70
CA VAL A 133 -29.65 -3.80 22.39
C VAL A 133 -29.53 -5.19 21.78
N ARG A 134 -30.65 -5.82 21.42
CA ARG A 134 -30.70 -7.23 21.00
C ARG A 134 -31.47 -7.41 19.70
N ALA A 135 -30.90 -8.12 18.75
CA ALA A 135 -31.56 -8.48 17.50
C ALA A 135 -32.19 -7.27 16.77
N CYS A 136 -31.53 -6.12 16.82
CA CYS A 136 -31.98 -4.89 16.18
C CYS A 136 -31.29 -4.69 14.84
N THR A 137 -32.02 -4.17 13.85
CA THR A 137 -31.47 -3.81 12.54
C THR A 137 -31.44 -2.29 12.39
N VAL A 138 -30.30 -1.73 11.99
CA VAL A 138 -30.09 -0.30 11.79
C VAL A 138 -29.67 -0.02 10.35
N ASP A 139 -30.51 0.66 9.59
CA ASP A 139 -30.25 1.11 8.22
C ASP A 139 -30.21 2.64 8.19
N ASN A 140 -29.04 3.23 7.93
CA ASN A 140 -28.84 4.68 7.96
C ASN A 140 -27.90 5.22 6.86
N PRO A 141 -28.36 5.36 5.61
CA PRO A 141 -27.54 5.84 4.48
C PRO A 141 -27.09 7.30 4.56
N ALA A 142 -27.52 8.08 5.56
CA ALA A 142 -27.15 9.49 5.68
C ALA A 142 -26.12 9.76 6.79
N GLY A 143 -25.90 8.83 7.71
CA GLY A 143 -25.11 9.07 8.91
C GLY A 143 -24.45 7.81 9.47
N VAL A 144 -24.23 7.81 10.78
CA VAL A 144 -23.64 6.68 11.50
C VAL A 144 -24.70 5.62 11.77
N GLY A 145 -24.35 4.33 11.74
CA GLY A 145 -25.26 3.28 12.20
C GLY A 145 -25.48 3.37 13.72
N ILE A 146 -24.45 3.02 14.49
CA ILE A 146 -24.45 3.10 15.95
C ILE A 146 -23.36 4.07 16.41
N ALA A 147 -23.73 5.12 17.12
CA ALA A 147 -22.82 6.09 17.72
C ALA A 147 -22.79 5.92 19.24
N VAL A 148 -21.60 5.76 19.83
CA VAL A 148 -21.42 5.70 21.29
C VAL A 148 -20.44 6.79 21.67
N VAL A 149 -20.98 7.81 22.34
CA VAL A 149 -20.29 9.09 22.58
C VAL A 149 -20.40 9.51 24.05
N ASP A 150 -19.62 10.51 24.45
CA ASP A 150 -19.72 11.19 25.74
C ASP A 150 -19.86 10.23 26.94
N GLY A 151 -18.94 9.26 27.03
CA GLY A 151 -18.89 8.26 28.10
C GLY A 151 -19.99 7.19 28.08
N GLY A 152 -20.83 7.14 27.04
CA GLY A 152 -21.83 6.10 26.82
C GLY A 152 -21.21 4.70 26.67
N GLY A 153 -22.03 3.65 26.76
CA GLY A 153 -21.60 2.28 26.52
C GLY A 153 -22.78 1.37 26.20
N GLY A 154 -22.77 0.17 26.75
CA GLY A 154 -23.86 -0.80 26.55
C GLY A 154 -23.41 -2.03 25.78
N ILE A 155 -24.33 -2.98 25.66
CA ILE A 155 -24.11 -4.26 24.99
C ILE A 155 -25.02 -4.31 23.77
N PHE A 156 -24.47 -4.64 22.62
CA PHE A 156 -25.20 -4.86 21.38
C PHE A 156 -25.01 -6.33 21.01
N GLU A 157 -26.09 -7.12 21.03
CA GLU A 157 -26.05 -8.55 20.76
C GLU A 157 -26.88 -8.86 19.51
N GLU A 158 -26.31 -9.58 18.56
CA GLU A 158 -26.99 -10.02 17.33
C GLU A 158 -27.60 -8.85 16.53
N CYS A 159 -27.02 -7.65 16.64
CA CYS A 159 -27.46 -6.47 15.90
C CYS A 159 -26.85 -6.45 14.49
N GLU A 160 -27.61 -5.90 13.54
CA GLU A 160 -27.19 -5.75 12.15
C GLU A 160 -27.18 -4.26 11.78
N VAL A 161 -26.03 -3.74 11.37
CA VAL A 161 -25.88 -2.37 10.86
C VAL A 161 -25.64 -2.43 9.36
N ILE A 162 -26.52 -1.78 8.61
CA ILE A 162 -26.63 -1.86 7.16
C ILE A 162 -26.49 -0.45 6.58
N ALA A 163 -25.74 -0.34 5.48
CA ALA A 163 -25.74 0.85 4.62
C ALA A 163 -25.50 2.16 5.37
N ALA A 164 -24.61 2.19 6.36
CA ALA A 164 -24.30 3.43 7.07
C ALA A 164 -23.60 4.41 6.11
N GLY A 165 -24.15 5.62 5.94
CA GLY A 165 -23.57 6.66 5.06
C GLY A 165 -22.21 7.19 5.55
N GLN A 166 -21.85 6.89 6.80
CA GLN A 166 -20.55 7.17 7.40
C GLN A 166 -19.98 5.88 8.00
N SER A 167 -19.65 5.86 9.29
CA SER A 167 -19.19 4.65 9.95
C SER A 167 -20.35 3.75 10.36
N GLY A 168 -20.16 2.43 10.28
CA GLY A 168 -21.13 1.46 10.79
C GLY A 168 -21.31 1.62 12.30
N VAL A 169 -20.22 1.49 13.05
CA VAL A 169 -20.18 1.79 14.49
C VAL A 169 -19.10 2.83 14.75
N ALA A 170 -19.47 3.95 15.38
CA ALA A 170 -18.54 5.01 15.76
C ALA A 170 -18.49 5.16 17.28
N VAL A 171 -17.30 5.07 17.86
CA VAL A 171 -17.04 5.25 19.29
C VAL A 171 -16.10 6.44 19.48
N ARG A 172 -16.52 7.43 20.26
CA ARG A 172 -15.71 8.61 20.57
C ARG A 172 -16.04 9.18 21.95
N GLY A 173 -15.26 10.17 22.40
CA GLY A 173 -15.55 10.89 23.64
C GLY A 173 -15.61 9.99 24.89
N GLY A 174 -14.76 8.96 24.97
CA GLY A 174 -14.74 8.04 26.11
C GLY A 174 -15.79 6.94 26.07
N GLY A 175 -16.46 6.72 24.93
CA GLY A 175 -17.45 5.65 24.75
C GLY A 175 -16.87 4.25 24.92
N ARG A 176 -17.66 3.32 25.48
CA ARG A 176 -17.24 1.93 25.78
C ARG A 176 -18.32 0.88 25.50
N PRO A 177 -18.69 0.62 24.23
CA PRO A 177 -19.63 -0.43 23.91
C PRO A 177 -18.97 -1.82 23.81
N ARG A 178 -19.80 -2.84 23.98
CA ARG A 178 -19.50 -4.24 23.66
C ARG A 178 -20.43 -4.72 22.53
N LEU A 179 -19.85 -5.28 21.48
CA LEU A 179 -20.55 -5.93 20.37
C LEU A 179 -20.41 -7.45 20.51
N ASP A 180 -21.51 -8.19 20.41
CA ASP A 180 -21.56 -9.64 20.50
C ASP A 180 -22.36 -10.18 19.31
N ARG A 181 -21.67 -10.90 18.41
CA ARG A 181 -22.26 -11.50 17.20
C ARG A 181 -23.01 -10.50 16.32
N CYS A 182 -22.54 -9.25 16.30
CA CYS A 182 -23.04 -8.20 15.41
C CYS A 182 -22.49 -8.34 13.99
N ARG A 183 -23.30 -7.93 13.01
CA ARG A 183 -22.89 -7.75 11.62
C ARG A 183 -22.89 -6.28 11.25
N VAL A 184 -21.80 -5.81 10.62
CA VAL A 184 -21.68 -4.44 10.14
C VAL A 184 -21.28 -4.49 8.67
N HIS A 185 -22.12 -3.97 7.78
CA HIS A 185 -21.84 -4.06 6.36
C HIS A 185 -22.40 -2.93 5.51
N HIS A 186 -21.81 -2.74 4.33
CA HIS A 186 -22.21 -1.71 3.36
C HIS A 186 -22.05 -0.28 3.87
N ALA A 187 -21.19 -0.06 4.87
CA ALA A 187 -20.86 1.29 5.33
C ALA A 187 -20.00 2.02 4.29
N ALA A 188 -20.25 3.31 4.08
CA ALA A 188 -19.51 4.16 3.15
C ALA A 188 -18.22 4.75 3.75
N GLY A 189 -18.01 4.62 5.06
CA GLY A 189 -16.79 4.96 5.77
C GLY A 189 -16.16 3.72 6.40
N ALA A 190 -15.75 3.82 7.66
CA ALA A 190 -15.21 2.67 8.39
C ALA A 190 -16.32 1.73 8.88
N GLY A 191 -16.09 0.41 8.87
CA GLY A 191 -17.01 -0.54 9.51
C GLY A 191 -17.11 -0.25 11.01
N LEU A 192 -15.96 -0.30 11.70
CA LEU A 192 -15.79 0.08 13.09
C LEU A 192 -14.80 1.24 13.18
N SER A 193 -15.20 2.35 13.81
CA SER A 193 -14.35 3.51 14.06
C SER A 193 -14.28 3.80 15.56
N VAL A 194 -13.09 3.79 16.16
CA VAL A 194 -12.89 4.14 17.57
C VAL A 194 -11.84 5.23 17.64
N THR A 195 -12.23 6.40 18.16
CA THR A 195 -11.36 7.58 18.17
C THR A 195 -11.39 8.33 19.50
N GLY A 196 -10.25 8.91 19.85
CA GLY A 196 -10.09 9.80 20.99
C GLY A 196 -9.84 9.09 22.31
N ASP A 197 -9.32 9.86 23.26
CA ASP A 197 -8.89 9.36 24.56
C ASP A 197 -10.00 8.62 25.31
N HIS A 198 -9.60 7.55 25.99
CA HIS A 198 -10.46 6.73 26.84
C HIS A 198 -11.62 6.02 26.13
N SER A 199 -11.75 6.19 24.81
CA SER A 199 -12.68 5.43 23.97
C SER A 199 -12.17 4.01 23.80
N SER A 200 -13.04 3.02 24.01
CA SER A 200 -12.68 1.62 23.84
C SER A 200 -13.81 0.79 23.22
N LEU A 201 -13.49 -0.24 22.45
CA LEU A 201 -14.49 -1.16 21.88
C LEU A 201 -14.12 -2.61 22.18
N GLU A 202 -15.09 -3.40 22.63
CA GLU A 202 -14.98 -4.87 22.68
C GLU A 202 -15.91 -5.46 21.63
N ALA A 203 -15.40 -6.35 20.77
CA ALA A 203 -16.20 -7.05 19.77
C ALA A 203 -15.90 -8.56 19.82
N LEU A 204 -16.95 -9.36 19.92
CA LEU A 204 -16.88 -10.82 20.04
C LEU A 204 -17.75 -11.46 18.95
N GLY A 205 -17.17 -12.32 18.12
CA GLY A 205 -17.93 -13.04 17.10
C GLY A 205 -18.53 -12.15 16.00
N CYS A 206 -17.98 -10.95 15.79
CA CYS A 206 -18.54 -9.97 14.86
C CYS A 206 -18.03 -10.14 13.43
N GLU A 207 -18.87 -9.81 12.46
CA GLU A 207 -18.52 -9.82 11.03
C GLU A 207 -18.61 -8.40 10.46
N ILE A 208 -17.52 -7.93 9.85
CA ILE A 208 -17.40 -6.60 9.25
C ILE A 208 -17.07 -6.77 7.77
N TYR A 209 -18.00 -6.44 6.88
CA TYR A 209 -17.84 -6.79 5.46
C TYR A 209 -18.54 -5.88 4.46
N GLU A 210 -18.11 -5.94 3.19
CA GLU A 210 -18.63 -5.07 2.12
C GLU A 210 -18.56 -3.60 2.54
N ILE A 211 -17.41 -3.19 3.07
CA ILE A 211 -17.20 -1.83 3.56
C ILE A 211 -16.53 -1.01 2.46
N ASN A 212 -17.13 0.11 2.08
CA ASN A 212 -16.50 1.06 1.17
C ASN A 212 -15.58 2.01 1.95
N GLY A 213 -14.51 1.45 2.52
CA GLY A 213 -13.55 2.16 3.36
C GLY A 213 -12.69 1.17 4.15
N SER A 214 -12.20 1.58 5.31
CA SER A 214 -11.46 0.68 6.20
C SER A 214 -12.41 -0.24 6.97
N GLY A 215 -12.07 -1.52 7.13
CA GLY A 215 -12.89 -2.42 7.96
C GLY A 215 -12.95 -1.97 9.42
N VAL A 216 -11.78 -1.85 10.04
CA VAL A 216 -11.61 -1.38 11.42
C VAL A 216 -10.61 -0.23 11.46
N GLN A 217 -10.96 0.87 12.12
CA GLN A 217 -10.10 2.03 12.28
C GLN A 217 -10.05 2.46 13.74
N ILE A 218 -8.86 2.41 14.34
CA ILE A 218 -8.62 2.88 15.71
C ILE A 218 -7.61 4.03 15.65
N ALA A 219 -7.94 5.16 16.25
CA ALA A 219 -7.05 6.32 16.23
C ALA A 219 -7.10 7.16 17.51
N SER A 220 -6.10 8.03 17.67
CA SER A 220 -6.07 9.08 18.70
C SER A 220 -6.16 8.52 20.13
N ARG A 221 -5.24 7.61 20.49
CA ARG A 221 -5.15 6.95 21.81
C ARG A 221 -6.37 6.11 22.20
N ALA A 222 -7.17 5.71 21.23
CA ALA A 222 -8.26 4.76 21.43
C ALA A 222 -7.75 3.32 21.51
N ALA A 223 -8.57 2.44 22.10
CA ALA A 223 -8.27 1.01 22.22
C ALA A 223 -9.40 0.12 21.69
N ALA A 224 -9.09 -1.07 21.19
CA ALA A 224 -10.10 -2.08 20.90
C ALA A 224 -9.60 -3.51 21.12
N VAL A 225 -10.54 -4.41 21.40
CA VAL A 225 -10.30 -5.85 21.51
C VAL A 225 -11.34 -6.56 20.65
N LEU A 226 -10.87 -7.29 19.64
CA LEU A 226 -11.68 -8.14 18.78
C LEU A 226 -11.33 -9.60 19.05
N THR A 227 -12.34 -10.43 19.24
CA THR A 227 -12.19 -11.88 19.47
C THR A 227 -13.14 -12.65 18.57
N ASP A 228 -12.64 -13.64 17.83
CA ASP A 228 -13.43 -14.46 16.89
C ASP A 228 -14.18 -13.60 15.84
N CYS A 229 -13.56 -12.49 15.44
CA CYS A 229 -14.14 -11.56 14.46
C CYS A 229 -13.58 -11.78 13.06
N ALA A 230 -14.38 -11.47 12.04
CA ALA A 230 -13.97 -11.48 10.64
C ALA A 230 -14.09 -10.08 10.01
N VAL A 231 -13.06 -9.68 9.26
CA VAL A 231 -13.03 -8.41 8.49
C VAL A 231 -12.66 -8.74 7.04
N HIS A 232 -13.57 -8.49 6.10
CA HIS A 232 -13.32 -8.86 4.70
C HIS A 232 -14.15 -8.14 3.65
N ARG A 233 -13.69 -8.15 2.39
CA ARG A 233 -14.34 -7.45 1.26
C ARG A 233 -14.51 -5.98 1.59
N VAL A 234 -13.39 -5.30 1.79
CA VAL A 234 -13.33 -3.86 2.04
C VAL A 234 -12.63 -3.16 0.88
N THR A 235 -12.88 -1.87 0.64
CA THR A 235 -12.20 -1.13 -0.44
C THR A 235 -10.90 -0.46 0.02
N GLY A 236 -10.76 -0.15 1.33
CA GLY A 236 -9.55 0.37 1.95
C GLY A 236 -8.72 -0.71 2.64
N ASN A 237 -8.02 -0.33 3.72
CA ASN A 237 -7.31 -1.30 4.56
C ASN A 237 -8.28 -2.16 5.38
N GLY A 238 -7.91 -3.40 5.69
CA GLY A 238 -8.69 -4.25 6.60
C GLY A 238 -8.74 -3.63 8.00
N VAL A 239 -7.57 -3.33 8.56
CA VAL A 239 -7.38 -2.73 9.87
C VAL A 239 -6.39 -1.56 9.76
N THR A 240 -6.75 -0.41 10.32
CA THR A 240 -5.88 0.77 10.39
C THR A 240 -5.72 1.23 11.85
N LEU A 241 -4.47 1.35 12.30
CA LEU A 241 -4.10 1.92 13.60
C LEU A 241 -3.24 3.17 13.41
N ASP A 242 -3.64 4.28 14.04
CA ASP A 242 -2.89 5.53 13.96
C ASP A 242 -2.96 6.32 15.28
N THR A 243 -1.99 7.21 15.49
CA THR A 243 -1.89 8.13 16.62
C THR A 243 -2.08 7.41 17.98
N ASP A 244 -1.07 6.63 18.38
CA ASP A 244 -1.00 5.92 19.68
C ASP A 244 -2.18 4.96 19.93
N ALA A 245 -2.75 4.37 18.86
CA ALA A 245 -3.85 3.42 18.98
C ALA A 245 -3.38 2.05 19.48
N VAL A 246 -4.27 1.34 20.19
CA VAL A 246 -4.00 -0.02 20.68
C VAL A 246 -5.08 -0.99 20.23
N LEU A 247 -4.70 -2.11 19.63
CA LEU A 247 -5.64 -3.14 19.20
C LEU A 247 -5.15 -4.54 19.57
N THR A 248 -6.08 -5.37 20.04
CA THR A 248 -5.86 -6.81 20.22
C THR A 248 -6.80 -7.60 19.32
N LEU A 249 -6.26 -8.52 18.52
CA LEU A 249 -6.98 -9.45 17.66
C LEU A 249 -6.71 -10.89 18.12
N ALA A 250 -7.73 -11.57 18.64
CA ALA A 250 -7.63 -12.97 19.06
C ALA A 250 -8.57 -13.86 18.24
N ASP A 251 -8.04 -14.91 17.62
CA ASP A 251 -8.84 -15.84 16.79
C ASP A 251 -9.57 -15.12 15.63
N CYS A 252 -9.01 -14.02 15.12
CA CYS A 252 -9.64 -13.20 14.09
C CYS A 252 -9.18 -13.61 12.69
N ARG A 253 -10.01 -13.29 11.68
CA ARG A 253 -9.64 -13.41 10.27
C ARG A 253 -9.76 -12.07 9.56
N VAL A 254 -8.69 -11.62 8.92
CA VAL A 254 -8.68 -10.44 8.04
C VAL A 254 -8.36 -10.91 6.63
N HIS A 255 -9.31 -10.84 5.71
CA HIS A 255 -9.12 -11.43 4.38
C HIS A 255 -9.88 -10.73 3.25
N ASP A 256 -9.51 -11.02 2.00
CA ASP A 256 -10.12 -10.40 0.81
C ASP A 256 -10.05 -8.86 0.87
N VAL A 257 -8.83 -8.35 1.02
CA VAL A 257 -8.53 -6.92 1.17
C VAL A 257 -7.62 -6.46 0.01
N PRO A 258 -8.07 -5.58 -0.90
CA PRO A 258 -7.27 -5.17 -2.05
C PRO A 258 -6.07 -4.27 -1.68
N GLU A 259 -6.09 -3.64 -0.50
CA GLU A 259 -5.00 -2.80 0.02
C GLU A 259 -4.17 -3.58 1.06
N ASN A 260 -3.70 -2.90 2.12
CA ASN A 260 -3.05 -3.57 3.24
C ASN A 260 -4.11 -4.25 4.11
N ALA A 261 -3.89 -5.50 4.50
CA ALA A 261 -4.78 -6.15 5.45
C ALA A 261 -4.70 -5.44 6.82
N VAL A 262 -3.49 -5.08 7.26
CA VAL A 262 -3.27 -4.32 8.50
C VAL A 262 -2.20 -3.24 8.28
N ASP A 263 -2.52 -1.99 8.61
CA ASP A 263 -1.62 -0.83 8.54
C ASP A 263 -1.51 -0.16 9.91
N LEU A 264 -0.28 0.08 10.38
CA LEU A 264 0.02 0.68 11.68
C LEU A 264 1.01 1.84 11.52
N ARG A 265 0.68 2.97 12.15
CA ARG A 265 1.53 4.18 12.18
C ARG A 265 1.56 4.84 13.56
N SER A 266 2.45 5.81 13.72
CA SER A 266 2.40 6.81 14.80
C SER A 266 2.35 6.21 16.22
N ARG A 267 3.28 5.30 16.54
CA ARG A 267 3.42 4.63 17.86
C ARG A 267 2.24 3.73 18.25
N SER A 268 1.50 3.25 17.26
CA SER A 268 0.39 2.33 17.52
C SER A 268 0.90 0.92 17.83
N VAL A 269 0.12 0.18 18.62
CA VAL A 269 0.45 -1.17 19.07
C VAL A 269 -0.64 -2.15 18.67
N LEU A 270 -0.24 -3.24 18.01
CA LEU A 270 -1.12 -4.35 17.67
C LEU A 270 -0.62 -5.64 18.29
N THR A 271 -1.53 -6.38 18.92
CA THR A 271 -1.29 -7.76 19.32
C THR A 271 -2.21 -8.69 18.52
N LEU A 272 -1.64 -9.64 17.79
CA LEU A 272 -2.39 -10.72 17.13
C LEU A 272 -2.10 -12.05 17.84
N THR A 273 -3.14 -12.86 18.07
CA THR A 273 -2.99 -14.20 18.64
C THR A 273 -3.90 -15.18 17.93
N ARG A 274 -3.32 -16.23 17.34
CA ARG A 274 -4.05 -17.28 16.62
C ARG A 274 -4.98 -16.72 15.53
N SER A 275 -4.54 -15.66 14.87
CA SER A 275 -5.31 -14.94 13.86
C SER A 275 -4.74 -15.18 12.46
N GLU A 276 -5.60 -15.05 11.46
CA GLU A 276 -5.28 -15.27 10.05
C GLU A 276 -5.38 -13.95 9.28
N VAL A 277 -4.38 -13.68 8.45
CA VAL A 277 -4.34 -12.58 7.49
C VAL A 277 -4.14 -13.18 6.10
N ALA A 278 -5.15 -13.14 5.24
CA ALA A 278 -5.13 -13.84 3.96
C ALA A 278 -5.60 -12.97 2.79
N ARG A 279 -5.24 -13.30 1.54
CA ARG A 279 -5.83 -12.69 0.33
C ARG A 279 -5.79 -11.15 0.37
N PHE A 280 -4.59 -10.61 0.47
CA PHE A 280 -4.34 -9.16 0.49
C PHE A 280 -3.68 -8.67 -0.80
N GLY A 281 -3.98 -7.46 -1.25
CA GLY A 281 -3.43 -6.89 -2.50
C GLY A 281 -2.13 -6.12 -2.32
N ARG A 282 -1.86 -5.60 -1.13
CA ARG A 282 -0.57 -4.99 -0.78
C ARG A 282 0.14 -5.77 0.32
N ASN A 283 0.26 -5.21 1.52
CA ASN A 283 0.95 -5.87 2.63
C ASN A 283 -0.04 -6.61 3.54
N GLY A 284 0.37 -7.75 4.07
CA GLY A 284 -0.37 -8.41 5.16
C GLY A 284 -0.28 -7.58 6.43
N LEU A 285 0.95 -7.26 6.86
CA LEU A 285 1.27 -6.35 7.95
C LEU A 285 2.18 -5.23 7.45
N SER A 286 1.73 -3.99 7.60
CA SER A 286 2.45 -2.76 7.25
C SER A 286 2.71 -1.95 8.52
N VAL A 287 3.97 -1.83 8.95
CA VAL A 287 4.36 -1.27 10.25
C VAL A 287 5.38 -0.15 10.09
N TRP A 288 5.01 1.06 10.46
CA TRP A 288 5.79 2.28 10.21
C TRP A 288 5.98 3.14 11.47
N ASP A 289 7.02 3.96 11.44
CA ASP A 289 7.39 4.96 12.45
C ASP A 289 7.99 4.40 13.75
N PRO A 290 8.90 5.16 14.39
CA PRO A 290 9.51 4.73 15.64
C PRO A 290 8.47 4.60 16.75
N GLY A 291 8.53 3.49 17.48
CA GLY A 291 7.61 3.18 18.57
C GLY A 291 6.33 2.46 18.16
N THR A 292 6.05 2.33 16.86
CA THR A 292 4.98 1.47 16.36
C THR A 292 5.43 0.01 16.44
N ARG A 293 4.53 -0.87 16.90
CA ARG A 293 4.86 -2.27 17.16
C ARG A 293 3.72 -3.22 16.82
N VAL A 294 4.09 -4.36 16.23
CA VAL A 294 3.21 -5.52 16.12
C VAL A 294 3.80 -6.72 16.86
N ASP A 295 2.97 -7.40 17.65
CA ASP A 295 3.27 -8.65 18.34
C ASP A 295 2.31 -9.73 17.84
N ALA A 296 2.78 -10.63 16.96
CA ALA A 296 1.96 -11.72 16.40
C ALA A 296 2.41 -13.07 16.97
N HIS A 297 1.46 -13.78 17.58
CA HIS A 297 1.69 -15.10 18.18
C HIS A 297 0.81 -16.16 17.50
N ARG A 298 1.43 -17.19 16.94
CA ARG A 298 0.76 -18.31 16.27
C ARG A 298 -0.21 -17.88 15.17
N CYS A 299 0.19 -16.87 14.40
CA CYS A 299 -0.63 -16.30 13.33
C CYS A 299 -0.23 -16.88 11.96
N GLU A 300 -1.14 -16.80 11.01
CA GLU A 300 -0.91 -17.22 9.63
C GLU A 300 -1.13 -16.03 8.69
N ILE A 301 -0.14 -15.72 7.85
CA ILE A 301 -0.14 -14.57 6.95
C ILE A 301 0.17 -15.08 5.54
N HIS A 302 -0.81 -15.07 4.64
CA HIS A 302 -0.67 -15.80 3.37
C HIS A 302 -1.55 -15.28 2.22
N ASP A 303 -1.40 -15.92 1.05
CA ASP A 303 -2.16 -15.62 -0.16
C ASP A 303 -2.05 -14.15 -0.60
N GLY A 304 -0.83 -13.60 -0.66
CA GLY A 304 -0.60 -12.24 -1.18
C GLY A 304 -0.85 -12.19 -2.68
N THR A 305 -1.61 -11.21 -3.17
CA THR A 305 -2.01 -11.12 -4.60
C THR A 305 -1.23 -10.07 -5.39
N GLY A 306 -0.62 -9.09 -4.73
CA GLY A 306 0.24 -8.07 -5.37
C GLY A 306 1.73 -8.27 -5.12
N ASP A 307 2.57 -7.54 -5.86
CA ASP A 307 4.03 -7.54 -5.72
C ASP A 307 4.50 -6.71 -4.51
N TYR A 308 3.98 -7.03 -3.32
CA TYR A 308 4.31 -6.38 -2.05
C TYR A 308 4.68 -7.44 -0.99
N PRO A 309 5.47 -7.06 0.02
CA PRO A 309 5.84 -7.97 1.10
C PRO A 309 4.66 -8.35 1.99
N ALA A 310 4.65 -9.60 2.49
CA ALA A 310 3.67 -10.04 3.48
C ALA A 310 3.77 -9.22 4.78
N VAL A 311 4.99 -9.00 5.27
CA VAL A 311 5.31 -8.20 6.46
C VAL A 311 6.35 -7.16 6.09
N TRP A 312 6.00 -5.88 6.21
CA TRP A 312 6.92 -4.76 6.00
C TRP A 312 7.06 -3.95 7.29
N VAL A 313 8.29 -3.86 7.78
CA VAL A 313 8.66 -3.04 8.92
C VAL A 313 9.65 -1.97 8.46
N SER A 314 9.33 -0.71 8.71
CA SER A 314 10.11 0.43 8.22
C SER A 314 10.20 1.54 9.26
N ASP A 315 11.04 2.55 8.99
CA ASP A 315 11.16 3.79 9.74
C ASP A 315 11.29 3.60 11.27
N GLY A 316 12.12 2.65 11.70
CA GLY A 316 12.36 2.39 13.13
C GLY A 316 11.25 1.66 13.88
N ALA A 317 10.23 1.15 13.17
CA ALA A 317 9.18 0.31 13.75
C ALA A 317 9.70 -1.08 14.16
N THR A 318 8.90 -1.80 14.95
CA THR A 318 9.25 -3.14 15.45
C THR A 318 8.18 -4.19 15.18
N ALA A 319 8.61 -5.42 14.88
CA ALA A 319 7.72 -6.57 14.76
C ALA A 319 8.24 -7.76 15.55
N VAL A 320 7.33 -8.51 16.17
CA VAL A 320 7.60 -9.82 16.76
C VAL A 320 6.66 -10.85 16.15
N LEU A 321 7.23 -11.95 15.66
CA LEU A 321 6.52 -13.08 15.08
C LEU A 321 6.95 -14.34 15.83
N GLU A 322 6.07 -14.93 16.64
CA GLU A 322 6.36 -16.13 17.42
C GLU A 322 5.41 -17.27 17.03
N GLY A 323 5.96 -18.40 16.56
CA GLY A 323 5.12 -19.54 16.15
C GLY A 323 4.31 -19.28 14.88
N CYS A 324 4.69 -18.30 14.06
CA CYS A 324 3.90 -17.82 12.93
C CYS A 324 4.22 -18.58 11.64
N ARG A 325 3.24 -18.63 10.72
CA ARG A 325 3.44 -19.08 9.34
C ARG A 325 3.24 -17.92 8.38
N VAL A 326 4.23 -17.64 7.53
CA VAL A 326 4.15 -16.61 6.48
C VAL A 326 4.46 -17.27 5.15
N HIS A 327 3.49 -17.35 4.25
CA HIS A 327 3.66 -18.15 3.03
C HIS A 327 2.79 -17.70 1.86
N ASP A 328 3.04 -18.26 0.67
CA ASP A 328 2.25 -18.05 -0.56
C ASP A 328 2.12 -16.56 -0.92
N VAL A 329 3.27 -15.88 -1.02
CA VAL A 329 3.37 -14.47 -1.42
C VAL A 329 4.32 -14.32 -2.62
N PRO A 330 3.96 -13.50 -3.64
CA PRO A 330 4.71 -13.47 -4.89
C PRO A 330 6.03 -12.70 -4.81
N ASP A 331 6.17 -11.66 -3.99
CA ASP A 331 7.42 -10.90 -3.91
C ASP A 331 8.27 -11.29 -2.69
N ALA A 332 7.86 -10.86 -1.50
CA ALA A 332 8.66 -11.02 -0.31
C ALA A 332 7.83 -11.45 0.91
N LEU A 333 8.40 -12.22 1.84
CA LEU A 333 7.71 -12.55 3.10
C LEU A 333 7.94 -11.45 4.14
N CYS A 334 9.20 -11.17 4.48
CA CYS A 334 9.55 -10.15 5.48
C CYS A 334 10.57 -9.15 4.92
N VAL A 335 10.22 -7.86 4.94
CA VAL A 335 11.10 -6.76 4.53
C VAL A 335 11.31 -5.80 5.68
N LEU A 336 12.58 -5.53 5.98
CA LEU A 336 13.05 -4.64 7.01
C LEU A 336 13.97 -3.57 6.42
N ASP A 337 13.63 -2.31 6.63
CA ASP A 337 14.45 -1.18 6.21
C ASP A 337 14.48 -0.04 7.23
N ARG A 338 15.34 0.96 6.97
CA ARG A 338 15.40 2.25 7.68
C ARG A 338 15.40 2.12 9.21
N GLY A 339 16.31 1.30 9.74
CA GLY A 339 16.52 1.13 11.17
C GLY A 339 15.41 0.36 11.91
N SER A 340 14.50 -0.29 11.19
CA SER A 340 13.49 -1.18 11.78
C SER A 340 14.08 -2.44 12.41
N ARG A 341 13.26 -3.15 13.21
CA ARG A 341 13.66 -4.40 13.85
C ARG A 341 12.57 -5.47 13.80
N ALA A 342 12.96 -6.70 13.51
CA ALA A 342 12.10 -7.87 13.68
C ALA A 342 12.75 -8.92 14.58
N ASP A 343 11.91 -9.55 15.41
CA ASP A 343 12.23 -10.75 16.17
C ASP A 343 11.28 -11.87 15.71
N VAL A 344 11.84 -12.94 15.15
CA VAL A 344 11.09 -14.02 14.52
C VAL A 344 11.55 -15.32 15.16
N VAL A 345 10.65 -16.00 15.85
CA VAL A 345 10.97 -17.18 16.67
C VAL A 345 10.02 -18.32 16.33
N ASP A 346 10.56 -19.54 16.20
CA ASP A 346 9.78 -20.78 15.97
C ASP A 346 8.77 -20.64 14.80
N SER A 347 9.17 -19.94 13.74
CA SER A 347 8.27 -19.55 12.64
C SER A 347 8.66 -20.20 11.31
N ASP A 348 7.67 -20.43 10.46
CA ASP A 348 7.81 -21.00 9.11
C ASP A 348 7.58 -19.92 8.05
N LEU A 349 8.58 -19.70 7.20
CA LEU A 349 8.59 -18.74 6.10
C LEU A 349 8.74 -19.51 4.80
N SER A 350 7.66 -19.68 4.02
CA SER A 350 7.70 -20.59 2.88
C SER A 350 6.99 -20.09 1.62
N GLN A 351 7.22 -20.77 0.49
CA GLN A 351 6.51 -20.53 -0.78
C GLN A 351 6.55 -19.06 -1.22
N VAL A 352 7.75 -18.55 -1.49
CA VAL A 352 7.97 -17.18 -1.96
C VAL A 352 8.82 -17.16 -3.22
N ARG A 353 8.33 -16.50 -4.26
CA ARG A 353 9.04 -16.51 -5.55
C ARG A 353 10.38 -15.76 -5.49
N ASN A 354 10.48 -14.64 -4.77
CA ASN A 354 11.70 -13.81 -4.78
C ASN A 354 12.50 -13.90 -3.46
N ILE A 355 11.98 -13.44 -2.32
CA ILE A 355 12.79 -13.39 -1.08
C ILE A 355 12.01 -13.67 0.20
N ALA A 356 12.52 -14.54 1.07
CA ALA A 356 11.89 -14.76 2.36
C ALA A 356 12.19 -13.63 3.35
N VAL A 357 13.45 -13.28 3.60
CA VAL A 357 13.80 -12.19 4.53
C VAL A 357 14.79 -11.22 3.89
N SER A 358 14.43 -9.93 3.85
CA SER A 358 15.27 -8.84 3.33
C SER A 358 15.52 -7.81 4.43
N VAL A 359 16.78 -7.53 4.71
CA VAL A 359 17.22 -6.59 5.75
C VAL A 359 18.13 -5.55 5.14
N SER A 360 17.76 -4.27 5.24
CA SER A 360 18.47 -3.15 4.60
C SER A 360 18.40 -1.87 5.41
N GLY A 361 19.11 -0.81 4.99
CA GLY A 361 18.95 0.52 5.58
C GLY A 361 19.22 0.60 7.08
N GLY A 362 20.14 -0.22 7.63
CA GLY A 362 20.45 -0.23 9.05
C GLY A 362 19.46 -1.01 9.92
N ALA A 363 18.54 -1.76 9.32
CA ALA A 363 17.59 -2.59 10.04
C ALA A 363 18.24 -3.86 10.61
N THR A 364 17.58 -4.49 11.58
CA THR A 364 18.06 -5.71 12.23
C THR A 364 17.00 -6.80 12.26
N ALA A 365 17.39 -8.05 11.99
CA ALA A 365 16.51 -9.20 12.06
C ALA A 365 17.11 -10.26 12.99
N GLU A 366 16.37 -10.63 14.03
CA GLU A 366 16.68 -11.78 14.89
C GLU A 366 15.76 -12.93 14.48
N LEU A 367 16.34 -14.01 13.97
CA LEU A 367 15.64 -15.24 13.62
C LEU A 367 16.19 -16.37 14.50
N ASP A 368 15.34 -17.02 15.29
CA ASP A 368 15.70 -18.19 16.10
C ASP A 368 14.73 -19.35 15.86
N ASP A 369 15.29 -20.55 15.72
CA ASP A 369 14.54 -21.79 15.47
C ASP A 369 13.55 -21.70 14.28
N CYS A 370 13.88 -20.92 13.24
CA CYS A 370 13.01 -20.69 12.10
C CYS A 370 13.25 -21.67 10.94
N ARG A 371 12.20 -21.93 10.15
CA ARG A 371 12.29 -22.66 8.89
C ARG A 371 12.01 -21.74 7.72
N ILE A 372 12.88 -21.78 6.71
CA ILE A 372 12.68 -21.11 5.42
C ILE A 372 12.64 -22.19 4.35
N SER A 373 11.62 -22.20 3.49
CA SER A 373 11.55 -23.21 2.40
C SER A 373 10.87 -22.74 1.12
N GLY A 374 11.38 -23.18 -0.03
CA GLY A 374 10.78 -22.84 -1.33
C GLY A 374 10.85 -21.33 -1.62
N ALA A 375 12.01 -20.72 -1.38
CA ALA A 375 12.25 -19.30 -1.56
C ALA A 375 13.25 -19.05 -2.69
N GLY A 376 13.08 -18.01 -3.51
CA GLY A 376 14.16 -17.59 -4.43
C GLY A 376 15.46 -17.32 -3.66
N ARG A 377 15.38 -16.43 -2.66
CA ARG A 377 16.46 -16.13 -1.71
C ARG A 377 15.95 -16.35 -0.28
N GLY A 378 16.74 -17.03 0.56
CA GLY A 378 16.38 -17.27 1.96
C GLY A 378 16.45 -15.97 2.78
N ALA A 379 17.65 -15.58 3.22
CA ALA A 379 17.84 -14.32 3.94
C ALA A 379 18.87 -13.43 3.24
N TRP A 380 18.57 -12.14 3.09
CA TRP A 380 19.47 -11.17 2.45
C TRP A 380 19.70 -9.95 3.33
N PHE A 381 20.94 -9.80 3.80
CA PHE A 381 21.42 -8.64 4.53
C PHE A 381 22.18 -7.69 3.59
N ARG A 382 21.75 -6.43 3.54
CA ARG A 382 22.23 -5.39 2.63
C ARG A 382 22.61 -4.12 3.37
N ASP A 383 23.67 -3.48 2.92
CA ASP A 383 24.19 -2.19 3.38
C ASP A 383 24.83 -2.20 4.77
N HIS A 384 25.70 -1.23 5.00
CA HIS A 384 26.32 -1.01 6.29
C HIS A 384 25.28 -0.71 7.38
N GLY A 385 25.47 -1.34 8.54
CA GLY A 385 24.58 -1.20 9.69
C GLY A 385 23.44 -2.21 9.70
N SER A 386 23.16 -2.89 8.58
CA SER A 386 22.18 -3.98 8.56
C SER A 386 22.81 -5.26 9.08
N GLY A 387 22.08 -5.99 9.92
CA GLY A 387 22.58 -7.19 10.56
C GLY A 387 21.51 -7.89 11.40
N GLY A 388 21.94 -8.50 12.49
CA GLY A 388 21.12 -9.34 13.35
C GLY A 388 21.59 -10.80 13.34
N THR A 389 20.82 -11.68 13.95
CA THR A 389 21.21 -13.08 14.16
C THR A 389 20.28 -14.03 13.42
N LEU A 390 20.85 -15.03 12.73
CA LEU A 390 20.13 -16.25 12.33
C LEU A 390 20.68 -17.41 13.15
N ALA A 391 19.94 -17.84 14.15
CA ALA A 391 20.30 -18.94 15.05
C ALA A 391 19.38 -20.14 14.81
N ASN A 392 19.95 -21.34 14.75
CA ASN A 392 19.17 -22.59 14.67
C ASN A 392 18.24 -22.73 13.45
N CYS A 393 18.42 -21.90 12.44
CA CYS A 393 17.51 -21.88 11.30
C CYS A 393 17.79 -23.02 10.32
N THR A 394 16.75 -23.42 9.60
CA THR A 394 16.88 -24.30 8.43
C THR A 394 16.40 -23.57 7.18
N ILE A 395 17.18 -23.63 6.11
CA ILE A 395 16.83 -23.04 4.81
C ILE A 395 16.88 -24.16 3.77
N ASP A 396 15.73 -24.49 3.19
CA ASP A 396 15.58 -25.62 2.28
C ASP A 396 15.11 -25.19 0.89
N ALA A 397 15.75 -25.75 -0.15
CA ALA A 397 15.39 -25.55 -1.55
C ALA A 397 15.30 -24.06 -1.96
N ALA A 398 16.25 -23.24 -1.50
CA ALA A 398 16.41 -21.86 -1.96
C ALA A 398 17.39 -21.75 -3.13
N GLN A 399 17.30 -20.74 -4.00
CA GLN A 399 18.36 -20.55 -5.01
C GLN A 399 19.67 -20.19 -4.33
N THR A 400 19.62 -19.19 -3.46
CA THR A 400 20.70 -18.87 -2.51
C THR A 400 20.15 -18.84 -1.10
N GLY A 401 20.82 -19.54 -0.17
CA GLY A 401 20.40 -19.64 1.23
C GLY A 401 20.48 -18.32 1.97
N VAL A 402 21.69 -17.83 2.23
CA VAL A 402 21.92 -16.53 2.87
C VAL A 402 22.86 -15.67 2.03
N ILE A 403 22.51 -14.41 1.87
CA ILE A 403 23.28 -13.40 1.14
C ILE A 403 23.68 -12.28 2.09
N VAL A 404 24.97 -11.93 2.09
CA VAL A 404 25.53 -10.81 2.85
C VAL A 404 26.30 -9.90 1.92
N THR A 405 25.85 -8.64 1.78
CA THR A 405 26.48 -7.69 0.85
C THR A 405 26.64 -6.28 1.43
N LYS A 406 27.47 -5.45 0.78
CA LYS A 406 27.60 -4.00 1.05
C LYS A 406 28.01 -3.68 2.48
N GLY A 407 28.81 -4.55 3.08
CA GLY A 407 29.28 -4.37 4.45
C GLY A 407 28.21 -4.51 5.53
N ALA A 408 27.11 -5.20 5.22
CA ALA A 408 26.26 -5.82 6.23
C ALA A 408 27.08 -6.84 7.05
N ASP A 409 26.70 -6.98 8.33
CA ASP A 409 27.42 -7.81 9.30
C ASP A 409 26.48 -8.63 10.20
N PRO A 410 25.86 -9.69 9.65
CA PRO A 410 25.03 -10.58 10.44
C PRO A 410 25.85 -11.68 11.13
N LEU A 411 25.32 -12.16 12.26
CA LEU A 411 25.78 -13.35 12.95
C LEU A 411 24.90 -14.54 12.57
N ILE A 412 25.49 -15.57 11.95
CA ILE A 412 24.79 -16.78 11.56
C ILE A 412 25.31 -17.94 12.40
N GLU A 413 24.46 -18.53 13.22
CA GLU A 413 24.82 -19.61 14.14
C GLU A 413 23.98 -20.86 13.90
N ARG A 414 24.62 -22.03 13.89
CA ARG A 414 23.97 -23.35 13.83
C ARG A 414 22.90 -23.48 12.73
N THR A 415 23.04 -22.70 11.65
CA THR A 415 22.08 -22.67 10.55
C THR A 415 22.44 -23.70 9.50
N THR A 416 21.43 -24.44 9.03
CA THR A 416 21.60 -25.46 8.00
C THR A 416 20.93 -25.04 6.69
N VAL A 417 21.67 -25.05 5.59
CA VAL A 417 21.15 -24.82 4.24
C VAL A 417 21.18 -26.13 3.44
N THR A 418 20.04 -26.56 2.92
CA THR A 418 19.88 -27.81 2.16
C THR A 418 19.47 -27.53 0.72
N SER A 419 20.14 -28.23 -0.20
CA SER A 419 19.85 -28.24 -1.63
C SER A 419 19.77 -26.87 -2.32
N PRO A 420 20.70 -25.92 -2.07
CA PRO A 420 20.67 -24.65 -2.78
C PRO A 420 21.12 -24.81 -4.24
N THR A 421 20.50 -24.07 -5.18
CA THR A 421 20.85 -24.18 -6.61
C THR A 421 22.11 -23.38 -6.98
N GLU A 422 22.41 -22.29 -6.27
CA GLU A 422 23.57 -21.42 -6.54
C GLU A 422 24.60 -21.43 -5.43
N ALA A 423 24.20 -21.09 -4.20
CA ALA A 423 25.09 -21.05 -3.06
C ALA A 423 24.34 -21.27 -1.74
N GLY A 424 24.97 -21.96 -0.78
CA GLY A 424 24.45 -22.01 0.58
C GLY A 424 24.57 -20.65 1.26
N PHE A 425 25.80 -20.14 1.33
CA PHE A 425 26.13 -18.82 1.86
C PHE A 425 26.90 -18.03 0.81
N TYR A 426 26.41 -16.85 0.47
CA TYR A 426 27.04 -15.95 -0.50
C TYR A 426 27.41 -14.63 0.17
N VAL A 427 28.69 -14.27 0.11
CA VAL A 427 29.20 -13.01 0.66
C VAL A 427 29.99 -12.28 -0.41
N SER A 428 29.59 -11.06 -0.72
CA SER A 428 30.23 -10.26 -1.77
C SER A 428 30.21 -8.76 -1.46
N ALA A 429 30.92 -7.98 -2.29
CA ALA A 429 30.93 -6.53 -2.26
C ALA A 429 31.11 -5.93 -0.84
N GLY A 430 32.14 -6.40 -0.13
CA GLY A 430 32.55 -5.90 1.18
C GLY A 430 31.71 -6.37 2.38
N GLY A 431 30.77 -7.30 2.19
CA GLY A 431 30.03 -7.95 3.28
C GLY A 431 30.95 -8.59 4.33
N ARG A 432 30.53 -8.57 5.59
CA ARG A 432 31.34 -9.06 6.72
C ARG A 432 30.48 -9.97 7.57
N GLY A 433 30.29 -11.24 7.22
CA GLY A 433 29.47 -12.17 8.01
C GLY A 433 30.29 -12.97 9.02
N THR A 434 29.70 -13.26 10.18
CA THR A 434 30.24 -14.27 11.12
C THR A 434 29.39 -15.53 11.04
N PHE A 435 30.00 -16.66 10.70
CA PHE A 435 29.34 -17.96 10.55
C PHE A 435 29.91 -18.96 11.56
N GLN A 436 29.05 -19.47 12.45
CA GLN A 436 29.44 -20.37 13.53
C GLN A 436 28.62 -21.66 13.52
N GLY A 437 29.27 -22.80 13.28
CA GLY A 437 28.59 -24.10 13.28
C GLY A 437 27.57 -24.29 12.16
N CYS A 438 27.70 -23.54 11.07
CA CYS A 438 26.78 -23.60 9.94
C CYS A 438 27.06 -24.81 9.04
N ARG A 439 26.01 -25.36 8.44
CA ARG A 439 26.08 -26.54 7.57
C ARG A 439 25.45 -26.25 6.21
N VAL A 440 26.12 -26.64 5.13
CA VAL A 440 25.52 -26.67 3.79
C VAL A 440 25.56 -28.09 3.26
N THR A 441 24.46 -28.58 2.68
CA THR A 441 24.48 -29.88 2.02
C THR A 441 23.67 -29.94 0.73
N GLY A 442 24.18 -30.64 -0.28
CA GLY A 442 23.47 -30.87 -1.53
C GLY A 442 23.43 -29.67 -2.48
N SER A 443 24.39 -28.74 -2.39
CA SER A 443 24.44 -27.55 -3.26
C SER A 443 24.76 -27.93 -4.71
N GLU A 444 23.97 -27.44 -5.67
CA GLU A 444 24.31 -27.53 -7.11
C GLU A 444 25.40 -26.52 -7.50
N GLY A 445 25.64 -25.52 -6.66
CA GLY A 445 26.74 -24.59 -6.79
C GLY A 445 27.75 -24.74 -5.64
N TYR A 446 28.05 -23.62 -4.98
CA TYR A 446 29.04 -23.59 -3.89
C TYR A 446 28.37 -23.82 -2.53
N GLY A 447 29.12 -24.34 -1.56
CA GLY A 447 28.69 -24.35 -0.16
C GLY A 447 28.73 -22.93 0.41
N PHE A 448 29.95 -22.42 0.60
CA PHE A 448 30.23 -21.02 0.92
C PHE A 448 30.95 -20.37 -0.27
N HIS A 449 30.42 -19.25 -0.75
CA HIS A 449 30.99 -18.48 -1.84
C HIS A 449 31.29 -17.06 -1.35
N ILE A 450 32.56 -16.80 -1.03
CA ILE A 450 33.00 -15.55 -0.40
C ILE A 450 34.01 -14.87 -1.33
N ILE A 451 33.60 -13.76 -1.93
CA ILE A 451 34.35 -13.10 -3.01
C ILE A 451 34.65 -11.63 -2.68
N ASP A 452 35.24 -10.91 -3.64
CA ASP A 452 35.49 -9.46 -3.58
C ASP A 452 36.29 -8.99 -2.35
N GLY A 453 37.21 -9.82 -1.84
CA GLY A 453 38.00 -9.50 -0.65
C GLY A 453 37.18 -9.34 0.63
N CYS A 454 36.00 -9.98 0.70
CA CYS A 454 35.14 -9.93 1.87
C CYS A 454 35.80 -10.54 3.11
N ARG A 455 35.65 -9.86 4.24
CA ARG A 455 36.21 -10.26 5.54
C ARG A 455 35.13 -10.98 6.34
N SER A 456 35.01 -12.28 6.14
CA SER A 456 34.08 -13.13 6.89
C SER A 456 34.83 -14.06 7.83
N THR A 457 34.21 -14.40 8.96
CA THR A 457 34.76 -15.37 9.93
C THR A 457 33.92 -16.63 9.89
N LEU A 458 34.54 -17.78 9.62
CA LEU A 458 33.90 -19.09 9.57
C LEU A 458 34.54 -19.96 10.64
N ARG A 459 33.73 -20.42 11.60
CA ARG A 459 34.15 -21.29 12.70
C ARG A 459 33.29 -22.54 12.72
N LYS A 460 33.91 -23.72 12.68
CA LYS A 460 33.21 -25.02 12.78
C LYS A 460 32.14 -25.24 11.69
N CYS A 461 32.32 -24.64 10.52
CA CYS A 461 31.39 -24.78 9.41
C CYS A 461 31.65 -26.06 8.61
N ARG A 462 30.58 -26.67 8.08
CA ARG A 462 30.67 -27.94 7.35
C ARG A 462 29.92 -27.88 6.02
N THR A 463 30.53 -28.39 4.97
CA THR A 463 29.89 -28.54 3.66
C THR A 463 29.95 -29.98 3.19
N GLU A 464 28.87 -30.46 2.57
CA GLU A 464 28.76 -31.84 2.07
C GLU A 464 28.01 -31.88 0.74
N ARG A 465 28.48 -32.65 -0.25
CA ARG A 465 27.82 -32.83 -1.56
C ARG A 465 27.56 -31.49 -2.27
N CYS A 466 28.60 -30.67 -2.47
CA CYS A 466 28.50 -29.37 -3.15
C CYS A 466 29.21 -29.41 -4.52
N ALA A 467 28.46 -29.31 -5.62
CA ALA A 467 28.96 -29.65 -6.96
C ALA A 467 30.05 -28.71 -7.52
N ARG A 468 30.11 -27.44 -7.10
CA ARG A 468 31.17 -26.50 -7.51
C ARG A 468 32.26 -26.31 -6.46
N GLY A 469 32.14 -26.96 -5.30
CA GLY A 469 33.08 -26.89 -4.19
C GLY A 469 32.45 -26.43 -2.88
N GLY A 470 32.99 -26.93 -1.76
CA GLY A 470 32.48 -26.62 -0.43
C GLY A 470 32.76 -25.18 0.03
N PHE A 471 33.96 -24.67 -0.20
CA PHE A 471 34.37 -23.30 0.16
C PHE A 471 35.13 -22.67 -1.00
N GLU A 472 34.66 -21.52 -1.48
CA GLU A 472 35.31 -20.71 -2.49
C GLU A 472 35.66 -19.34 -1.89
N PHE A 473 36.93 -18.97 -1.96
CA PHE A 473 37.45 -17.69 -1.49
C PHE A 473 38.20 -16.98 -2.63
N ALA A 474 37.84 -15.73 -2.93
CA ALA A 474 38.64 -14.93 -3.86
C ALA A 474 40.07 -14.71 -3.32
N GLN A 475 41.07 -14.62 -4.22
CA GLN A 475 42.47 -14.37 -3.86
C GLN A 475 42.57 -13.13 -2.95
N ALA A 476 43.31 -13.26 -1.84
CA ALA A 476 43.51 -12.20 -0.86
C ALA A 476 43.96 -10.91 -1.56
N GLY A 477 43.30 -9.80 -1.22
CA GLY A 477 43.72 -8.47 -1.67
C GLY A 477 45.16 -8.15 -1.20
N ALA A 478 45.74 -7.08 -1.74
CA ALA A 478 47.14 -6.68 -1.50
C ALA A 478 47.53 -6.52 0.00
N ASP A 479 46.55 -6.43 0.90
CA ASP A 479 46.72 -6.28 2.35
C ASP A 479 46.74 -7.61 3.14
N GLY A 480 46.59 -8.77 2.49
CA GLY A 480 46.72 -10.09 3.13
C GLY A 480 45.58 -10.49 4.10
N GLU A 481 44.56 -9.66 4.28
CA GLU A 481 43.37 -9.94 5.11
C GLU A 481 42.27 -10.65 4.29
N GLY A 482 42.29 -11.99 4.27
CA GLY A 482 41.22 -12.83 3.70
C GLY A 482 40.18 -13.28 4.73
N ALA A 483 39.25 -14.14 4.32
CA ALA A 483 38.32 -14.79 5.25
C ALA A 483 39.07 -15.61 6.31
N VAL A 484 38.65 -15.52 7.57
CA VAL A 484 39.19 -16.33 8.67
C VAL A 484 38.43 -17.64 8.72
N VAL A 485 39.13 -18.76 8.54
CA VAL A 485 38.53 -20.10 8.49
C VAL A 485 39.15 -20.97 9.59
N GLU A 486 38.35 -21.37 10.57
CA GLU A 486 38.76 -22.19 11.71
C GLU A 486 37.88 -23.43 11.85
N GLU A 487 38.49 -24.60 12.02
CA GLU A 487 37.79 -25.89 12.25
C GLU A 487 36.70 -26.23 11.20
N CYS A 488 36.84 -25.73 9.97
CA CYS A 488 35.88 -25.99 8.88
C CYS A 488 36.25 -27.26 8.09
N SER A 489 35.24 -27.96 7.56
CA SER A 489 35.42 -29.23 6.82
C SER A 489 34.51 -29.33 5.60
N SER A 490 35.00 -29.97 4.54
CA SER A 490 34.26 -30.26 3.30
C SER A 490 34.62 -31.67 2.81
N ASP A 491 33.68 -32.38 2.20
CA ASP A 491 33.92 -33.67 1.54
C ASP A 491 34.58 -33.53 0.15
N GLU A 492 34.62 -32.32 -0.42
CA GLU A 492 35.15 -32.05 -1.77
C GLU A 492 36.35 -31.09 -1.83
N SER A 493 36.76 -30.43 -0.72
CA SER A 493 37.90 -29.51 -0.77
C SER A 493 39.26 -30.22 -0.68
N THR A 494 40.04 -30.15 -1.77
CA THR A 494 41.51 -30.19 -1.75
C THR A 494 42.08 -29.22 -0.69
N GLN A 495 43.03 -29.71 0.11
CA GLN A 495 43.75 -29.06 1.23
C GLN A 495 43.57 -27.53 1.38
N LEU A 496 42.83 -27.11 2.42
CA LEU A 496 42.92 -25.78 3.02
C LEU A 496 44.34 -25.59 3.58
N GLY A 497 45.12 -24.66 3.01
CA GLY A 497 46.46 -24.34 3.48
C GLY A 497 46.46 -23.88 4.93
N SER A 498 47.30 -24.49 5.76
CA SER A 498 47.49 -24.10 7.16
C SER A 498 48.02 -22.66 7.28
N PRO A 499 47.63 -21.88 8.31
CA PRO A 499 48.15 -20.54 8.50
C PRO A 499 49.65 -20.61 8.88
N ALA A 500 50.51 -20.07 8.03
CA ALA A 500 51.93 -19.99 8.28
C ALA A 500 52.22 -18.96 9.38
N ALA A 501 52.90 -19.43 10.45
CA ALA A 501 53.44 -18.59 11.50
C ALA A 501 54.49 -17.60 10.95
N ALA A 502 54.46 -16.38 11.50
CA ALA A 502 55.37 -15.29 11.17
C ALA A 502 56.84 -15.63 11.46
N THR A 503 57.76 -15.27 10.55
CA THR A 503 59.15 -14.83 10.85
C THR A 503 59.83 -14.22 9.60
N ALA A 504 60.80 -13.33 9.86
CA ALA A 504 61.36 -12.27 9.01
C ALA A 504 62.51 -12.71 8.03
N PRO A 505 63.02 -11.83 7.13
CA PRO A 505 63.88 -12.13 5.94
C PRO A 505 65.41 -12.16 6.30
N PRO A 506 66.41 -12.43 5.41
CA PRO A 506 66.47 -12.12 3.96
C PRO A 506 67.32 -13.01 2.98
N ALA A 507 67.28 -12.58 1.70
CA ALA A 507 68.37 -12.53 0.68
C ALA A 507 68.68 -13.74 -0.26
N PRO A 508 69.24 -13.49 -1.48
CA PRO A 508 68.73 -14.03 -2.75
C PRO A 508 69.75 -14.85 -3.60
N ALA A 509 69.32 -15.24 -4.81
CA ALA A 509 69.99 -15.92 -5.94
C ALA A 509 69.45 -17.35 -6.16
N THR A 510 69.19 -17.86 -7.37
CA THR A 510 69.89 -17.64 -8.65
C THR A 510 68.96 -18.03 -9.81
N GLN A 511 69.13 -17.38 -10.97
CA GLN A 511 68.53 -17.75 -12.24
C GLN A 511 69.13 -19.05 -12.81
N THR A 512 68.32 -19.87 -13.48
CA THR A 512 68.73 -20.60 -14.67
C THR A 512 67.56 -20.75 -15.64
N ALA A 513 67.85 -20.48 -16.90
CA ALA A 513 66.94 -20.49 -18.03
C ALA A 513 66.86 -21.85 -18.73
N GLY A 514 65.68 -22.13 -19.30
CA GLY A 514 65.52 -22.74 -20.63
C GLY A 514 65.29 -24.26 -20.68
N LEU A 515 64.12 -24.68 -21.18
CA LEU A 515 63.98 -25.21 -22.56
C LEU A 515 62.52 -25.60 -22.90
N LEU A 516 62.03 -24.89 -23.90
CA LEU A 516 60.93 -25.07 -24.86
C LEU A 516 60.19 -26.42 -24.92
N GLY A 517 58.86 -26.34 -25.06
CA GLY A 517 58.06 -27.35 -25.77
C GLY A 517 56.54 -27.21 -25.67
N GLY A 518 55.92 -26.58 -26.68
CA GLY A 518 54.60 -27.01 -27.19
C GLY A 518 53.34 -26.24 -26.74
N VAL A 519 52.89 -25.32 -27.60
CA VAL A 519 51.54 -24.72 -27.60
C VAL A 519 50.53 -25.71 -28.20
N PRO A 520 49.31 -25.81 -27.65
CA PRO A 520 48.12 -26.01 -28.47
C PRO A 520 47.08 -24.89 -28.28
N SER A 521 46.64 -24.36 -29.42
CA SER A 521 45.55 -23.40 -29.62
C SER A 521 44.17 -23.90 -29.14
N PRO A 522 43.22 -22.98 -28.88
CA PRO A 522 41.95 -23.28 -28.22
C PRO A 522 40.97 -24.05 -29.11
N ARG A 523 40.31 -25.06 -28.52
CA ARG A 523 39.15 -25.74 -29.13
C ARG A 523 37.85 -25.10 -28.65
N SER A 524 37.21 -24.43 -29.61
CA SER A 524 35.77 -24.50 -29.93
C SER A 524 34.78 -24.73 -28.78
N THR A 525 34.10 -23.66 -28.40
CA THR A 525 32.82 -23.66 -27.70
C THR A 525 31.71 -24.22 -28.60
N THR A 526 30.86 -25.07 -28.04
CA THR A 526 29.62 -25.60 -28.65
C THR A 526 28.44 -24.91 -27.91
N PRO A 527 27.32 -24.62 -28.59
CA PRO A 527 26.50 -23.44 -28.35
C PRO A 527 25.53 -23.56 -27.17
N ALA A 528 25.29 -22.43 -26.52
CA ALA A 528 24.21 -22.20 -25.59
C ALA A 528 22.85 -22.41 -26.28
N ALA A 529 21.90 -22.99 -25.53
CA ALA A 529 20.50 -23.11 -25.92
C ALA A 529 19.83 -21.73 -26.06
N PRO A 530 18.75 -21.62 -26.86
CA PRO A 530 18.29 -20.34 -27.40
C PRO A 530 17.67 -19.45 -26.34
N GLU A 531 18.18 -18.23 -26.28
CA GLU A 531 17.54 -17.05 -25.70
C GLU A 531 16.16 -16.87 -26.33
N ALA A 532 15.14 -16.59 -25.51
CA ALA A 532 13.78 -16.34 -25.97
C ALA A 532 13.80 -15.25 -27.05
N ALA A 533 13.10 -15.50 -28.17
CA ALA A 533 13.06 -14.58 -29.29
C ALA A 533 12.55 -13.19 -28.84
N PRO A 534 13.14 -12.09 -29.32
CA PRO A 534 12.62 -10.76 -29.06
C PRO A 534 11.20 -10.66 -29.65
N GLU A 535 10.28 -10.11 -28.86
CA GLU A 535 8.94 -9.77 -29.33
C GLU A 535 9.04 -8.94 -30.63
N PRO A 536 8.14 -9.16 -31.61
CA PRO A 536 8.15 -8.42 -32.87
C PRO A 536 8.08 -6.92 -32.58
N ALA A 537 9.01 -6.17 -33.20
CA ALA A 537 9.05 -4.73 -33.06
C ALA A 537 7.70 -4.12 -33.46
N PRO A 538 7.16 -3.16 -32.67
CA PRO A 538 5.92 -2.50 -33.03
C PRO A 538 6.07 -1.81 -34.39
N GLU A 539 5.04 -1.91 -35.23
CA GLU A 539 5.01 -1.25 -36.53
C GLU A 539 5.18 0.27 -36.33
N THR A 540 6.20 0.84 -36.96
CA THR A 540 6.53 2.28 -36.82
C THR A 540 5.43 3.12 -37.46
N ARG A 541 4.73 3.93 -36.66
CA ARG A 541 3.67 4.83 -37.15
C ARG A 541 4.28 5.98 -37.97
N PRO A 542 3.61 6.50 -39.02
CA PRO A 542 4.10 7.66 -39.76
C PRO A 542 4.29 8.89 -38.87
N ALA A 543 5.35 9.67 -39.11
CA ALA A 543 5.70 10.83 -38.29
C ALA A 543 4.56 11.87 -38.24
N ASP A 544 3.84 12.07 -39.35
CA ASP A 544 2.71 12.99 -39.43
C ASP A 544 1.56 12.60 -38.48
N THR A 545 1.33 11.30 -38.28
CA THR A 545 0.31 10.79 -37.35
C THR A 545 0.71 11.06 -35.90
N VAL A 546 1.96 10.79 -35.53
CA VAL A 546 2.43 11.03 -34.16
C VAL A 546 2.53 12.53 -33.84
N LEU A 547 2.84 13.36 -34.84
CA LEU A 547 2.78 14.82 -34.72
C LEU A 547 1.33 15.31 -34.55
N ALA A 548 0.36 14.68 -35.21
CA ALA A 548 -1.06 14.98 -34.98
C ALA A 548 -1.49 14.59 -33.55
N ASP A 549 -1.01 13.46 -33.01
CA ASP A 549 -1.26 13.06 -31.62
C ASP A 549 -0.69 14.10 -30.64
N LEU A 550 0.53 14.59 -30.90
CA LEU A 550 1.13 15.68 -30.12
C LEU A 550 0.30 16.96 -30.20
N ASP A 551 -0.25 17.28 -31.37
CA ASP A 551 -1.07 18.46 -31.58
C ASP A 551 -2.44 18.35 -30.89
N ALA A 552 -2.97 17.14 -30.77
CA ALA A 552 -4.22 16.85 -30.08
C ALA A 552 -4.12 17.07 -28.55
N LEU A 553 -2.93 16.93 -27.95
CA LEU A 553 -2.76 17.17 -26.51
C LEU A 553 -3.21 18.58 -26.12
N VAL A 554 -4.01 18.72 -25.06
CA VAL A 554 -4.48 20.04 -24.61
C VAL A 554 -3.30 20.90 -24.16
N GLY A 555 -3.32 22.19 -24.53
CA GLY A 555 -2.33 23.19 -24.14
C GLY A 555 -0.93 22.96 -24.72
N LEU A 556 0.10 23.17 -23.90
CA LEU A 556 1.51 22.87 -24.22
C LEU A 556 2.09 23.59 -25.45
N ALA A 557 1.60 24.79 -25.77
CA ALA A 557 2.01 25.52 -26.98
C ALA A 557 3.52 25.81 -27.06
N SER A 558 4.19 26.03 -25.93
CA SER A 558 5.66 26.16 -25.87
C SER A 558 6.35 24.84 -26.22
N VAL A 559 5.93 23.74 -25.59
CA VAL A 559 6.46 22.39 -25.78
C VAL A 559 6.28 21.92 -27.22
N LYS A 560 5.07 22.07 -27.78
CA LYS A 560 4.77 21.69 -29.17
C LYS A 560 5.65 22.43 -30.18
N ARG A 561 5.88 23.73 -29.97
CA ARG A 561 6.79 24.51 -30.83
C ARG A 561 8.23 24.00 -30.74
N GLU A 562 8.69 23.66 -29.54
CA GLU A 562 10.06 23.20 -29.33
C GLU A 562 10.29 21.81 -29.95
N VAL A 563 9.34 20.88 -29.79
CA VAL A 563 9.37 19.56 -30.41
C VAL A 563 9.32 19.64 -31.95
N ARG A 564 8.48 20.54 -32.51
CA ARG A 564 8.45 20.79 -33.95
C ARG A 564 9.78 21.37 -34.45
N ALA A 565 10.37 22.34 -33.75
CA ALA A 565 11.66 22.89 -34.11
C ALA A 565 12.78 21.83 -34.11
N LEU A 566 12.74 20.88 -33.17
CA LEU A 566 13.66 19.74 -33.15
C LEU A 566 13.43 18.80 -34.34
N THR A 567 12.17 18.51 -34.66
CA THR A 567 11.76 17.68 -35.79
C THR A 567 12.20 18.28 -37.12
N ASP A 568 11.97 19.57 -37.33
CA ASP A 568 12.36 20.29 -38.54
C ASP A 568 13.88 20.29 -38.74
N MET A 569 14.65 20.50 -37.67
CA MET A 569 16.11 20.44 -37.73
C MET A 569 16.63 19.05 -38.12
N ILE A 570 15.99 18.00 -37.60
CA ILE A 570 16.34 16.61 -37.92
C ILE A 570 16.06 16.32 -39.40
N GLU A 571 14.87 16.69 -39.88
CA GLU A 571 14.46 16.47 -41.27
C GLU A 571 15.33 17.25 -42.27
N VAL A 572 15.66 18.51 -41.96
CA VAL A 572 16.61 19.30 -42.75
C VAL A 572 18.01 18.68 -42.70
N GLY A 573 18.45 18.18 -41.55
CA GLY A 573 19.71 17.45 -41.40
C GLY A 573 19.79 16.22 -42.29
N ARG A 574 18.73 15.42 -42.32
CA ARG A 574 18.59 14.23 -43.16
C ARG A 574 18.68 14.57 -44.65
N ARG A 575 17.91 15.56 -45.11
CA ARG A 575 17.95 16.05 -46.51
C ARG A 575 19.34 16.56 -46.91
N ARG A 576 20.07 17.20 -45.98
CA ARG A 576 21.45 17.63 -46.21
C ARG A 576 22.40 16.43 -46.38
N GLN A 577 22.27 15.39 -45.56
CA GLN A 577 23.05 14.16 -45.69
C GLN A 577 22.78 13.44 -47.02
N GLU A 578 21.52 13.34 -47.43
CA GLU A 578 21.13 12.78 -48.74
C GLU A 578 21.73 13.57 -49.91
N ALA A 579 21.84 14.89 -49.77
CA ALA A 579 22.50 15.76 -50.74
C ALA A 579 24.04 15.76 -50.64
N GLY A 580 24.64 14.90 -49.80
CA GLY A 580 26.09 14.82 -49.59
C GLY A 580 26.70 16.01 -48.84
N LEU A 581 25.87 16.87 -48.23
CA LEU A 581 26.29 18.03 -47.45
C LEU A 581 26.50 17.64 -45.99
N LYS A 582 27.47 18.29 -45.32
CA LYS A 582 27.62 18.16 -43.87
C LYS A 582 26.38 18.68 -43.16
N ALA A 583 25.70 17.81 -42.41
CA ALA A 583 24.67 18.17 -41.46
C ALA A 583 25.30 18.54 -40.11
N ALA A 584 24.73 19.54 -39.44
CA ALA A 584 25.14 19.86 -38.07
C ALA A 584 24.72 18.71 -37.15
N SER A 585 25.60 18.30 -36.23
CA SER A 585 25.26 17.30 -35.23
C SER A 585 24.24 17.89 -34.26
N VAL A 586 22.99 17.46 -34.32
CA VAL A 586 21.95 17.86 -33.37
C VAL A 586 22.19 17.11 -32.06
N ARG A 587 22.33 17.84 -30.95
CA ARG A 587 22.31 17.23 -29.61
C ARG A 587 20.86 16.88 -29.29
N ARG A 588 20.60 15.62 -28.94
CA ARG A 588 19.23 15.07 -28.84
C ARG A 588 18.72 14.88 -27.42
N HIS A 589 19.59 15.02 -26.41
CA HIS A 589 19.21 14.91 -25.01
C HIS A 589 18.51 16.17 -24.51
N LEU A 590 17.43 15.97 -23.76
CA LEU A 590 16.51 17.03 -23.32
C LEU A 590 16.34 17.04 -21.81
N VAL A 591 16.02 18.22 -21.26
CA VAL A 591 15.61 18.41 -19.87
C VAL A 591 14.15 18.82 -19.87
N PHE A 592 13.29 18.10 -19.16
CA PHE A 592 11.89 18.47 -18.97
C PHE A 592 11.69 19.03 -17.57
N THR A 593 11.25 20.28 -17.47
CA THR A 593 10.98 20.94 -16.19
C THR A 593 9.51 21.28 -16.06
N GLY A 594 8.93 21.15 -14.86
CA GLY A 594 7.58 21.61 -14.58
C GLY A 594 6.86 20.78 -13.53
N SER A 595 5.72 21.28 -13.03
CA SER A 595 4.90 20.65 -11.99
C SER A 595 4.39 19.27 -12.40
N PRO A 596 3.90 18.43 -11.45
CA PRO A 596 3.39 17.10 -11.75
C PRO A 596 2.14 17.18 -12.64
N GLY A 597 1.91 16.15 -13.45
CA GLY A 597 0.69 16.06 -14.28
C GLY A 597 0.59 17.08 -15.43
N THR A 598 1.70 17.70 -15.82
CA THR A 598 1.79 18.62 -16.98
C THR A 598 2.07 17.90 -18.31
N GLY A 599 2.13 16.56 -18.34
CA GLY A 599 2.28 15.77 -19.58
C GLY A 599 3.72 15.42 -20.00
N LYS A 600 4.71 15.59 -19.11
CA LYS A 600 6.14 15.29 -19.38
C LYS A 600 6.38 13.89 -19.97
N THR A 601 5.92 12.84 -19.29
CA THR A 601 6.11 11.44 -19.73
C THR A 601 5.38 11.14 -21.04
N THR A 602 4.17 11.71 -21.23
CA THR A 602 3.40 11.57 -22.47
C THR A 602 4.14 12.17 -23.67
N VAL A 603 4.66 13.39 -23.51
CA VAL A 603 5.46 14.04 -24.58
C VAL A 603 6.76 13.30 -24.83
N ALA A 604 7.42 12.75 -23.80
CA ALA A 604 8.63 11.95 -23.97
C ALA A 604 8.39 10.70 -24.84
N ARG A 605 7.26 10.02 -24.63
CA ARG A 605 6.84 8.87 -25.44
C ARG A 605 6.63 9.26 -26.91
N LEU A 606 5.82 10.29 -27.16
CA LEU A 606 5.55 10.79 -28.52
C LEU A 606 6.83 11.25 -29.21
N TYR A 607 7.74 11.89 -28.47
CA TYR A 607 9.02 12.31 -29.02
C TYR A 607 9.86 11.12 -29.49
N GLY A 608 9.92 10.03 -28.71
CA GLY A 608 10.60 8.79 -29.11
C GLY A 608 10.03 8.19 -30.38
N GLU A 609 8.70 8.13 -30.49
CA GLU A 609 8.00 7.63 -31.67
C GLU A 609 8.24 8.50 -32.91
N ILE A 610 8.22 9.83 -32.77
CA ILE A 610 8.56 10.77 -33.86
C ILE A 610 9.99 10.50 -34.36
N LEU A 611 10.94 10.33 -33.45
CA LEU A 611 12.33 10.06 -33.80
C LEU A 611 12.49 8.71 -34.52
N ALA A 612 11.75 7.68 -34.13
CA ALA A 612 11.76 6.41 -34.84
C ALA A 612 11.14 6.53 -36.24
N ALA A 613 10.01 7.23 -36.36
CA ALA A 613 9.35 7.46 -37.64
C ALA A 613 10.23 8.26 -38.63
N LEU A 614 11.11 9.12 -38.13
CA LEU A 614 12.08 9.88 -38.92
C LEU A 614 13.39 9.11 -39.19
N GLY A 615 13.49 7.86 -38.73
CA GLY A 615 14.68 7.01 -38.90
C GLY A 615 15.89 7.47 -38.06
N VAL A 616 15.66 8.23 -36.99
CA VAL A 616 16.70 8.67 -36.05
C VAL A 616 16.95 7.62 -34.98
N LEU A 617 15.91 6.91 -34.54
CA LEU A 617 15.98 5.82 -33.57
C LEU A 617 15.44 4.54 -34.21
N ASP A 618 15.95 3.38 -33.79
CA ASP A 618 15.54 2.09 -34.37
C ASP A 618 14.11 1.67 -34.01
N ARG A 619 13.64 2.04 -32.80
CA ARG A 619 12.35 1.59 -32.23
C ARG A 619 11.51 2.71 -31.62
N GLY A 620 12.14 3.69 -30.96
CA GLY A 620 11.44 4.84 -30.36
C GLY A 620 10.68 4.54 -29.07
N HIS A 621 10.85 3.35 -28.48
CA HIS A 621 10.20 2.98 -27.22
C HIS A 621 10.72 3.81 -26.05
N LEU A 622 9.86 4.05 -25.06
CA LEU A 622 10.20 4.78 -23.84
C LEU A 622 10.53 3.80 -22.71
N VAL A 623 11.71 3.96 -22.10
CA VAL A 623 12.10 3.29 -20.85
C VAL A 623 12.11 4.33 -19.75
N GLU A 624 11.15 4.23 -18.84
CA GLU A 624 11.03 5.10 -17.67
C GLU A 624 11.75 4.50 -16.48
N VAL A 625 12.56 5.32 -15.80
CA VAL A 625 13.38 4.94 -14.65
C VAL A 625 13.44 6.09 -13.64
N SER A 626 13.79 5.77 -12.41
CA SER A 626 13.98 6.70 -11.31
C SER A 626 15.32 6.45 -10.60
N ARG A 627 15.58 7.16 -9.49
CA ARG A 627 16.80 6.94 -8.69
C ARG A 627 16.99 5.48 -8.27
N VAL A 628 15.92 4.78 -7.89
CA VAL A 628 16.03 3.40 -7.36
C VAL A 628 16.45 2.40 -8.43
N ASP A 629 16.16 2.70 -9.69
CA ASP A 629 16.51 1.86 -10.84
C ASP A 629 17.96 2.06 -11.28
N LEU A 630 18.48 3.30 -11.16
CA LEU A 630 19.79 3.68 -11.66
C LEU A 630 20.90 3.52 -10.62
N VAL A 631 20.61 3.81 -9.35
CA VAL A 631 21.61 3.79 -8.28
C VAL A 631 21.60 2.42 -7.62
N GLY A 632 22.72 1.72 -7.78
CA GLY A 632 22.97 0.47 -7.09
C GLY A 632 23.45 0.75 -5.67
N GLU A 633 23.03 -0.08 -4.72
CA GLU A 633 23.38 0.17 -3.31
C GLU A 633 24.86 -0.27 -3.01
N HIS A 634 25.59 -0.90 -3.96
CA HIS A 634 27.04 -1.23 -3.86
C HIS A 634 27.95 -0.28 -4.68
N ILE A 635 29.22 -0.10 -4.27
CA ILE A 635 30.30 0.48 -5.10
C ILE A 635 30.45 -0.34 -6.40
N GLY A 636 30.41 0.32 -7.56
CA GLY A 636 30.51 -0.33 -8.88
C GLY A 636 29.19 -0.92 -9.42
N SER A 637 28.19 -1.17 -8.56
CA SER A 637 26.87 -1.66 -9.00
C SER A 637 26.03 -0.57 -9.65
N THR A 638 26.27 0.69 -9.28
CA THR A 638 25.58 1.83 -9.89
C THR A 638 25.93 1.98 -11.36
N ALA A 639 27.20 1.79 -11.73
CA ALA A 639 27.60 1.79 -13.12
C ALA A 639 26.90 0.67 -13.93
N ILE A 640 26.78 -0.53 -13.35
CA ILE A 640 26.10 -1.67 -13.98
C ILE A 640 24.61 -1.40 -14.15
N ARG A 641 23.90 -0.94 -13.11
CA ARG A 641 22.46 -0.65 -13.21
C ARG A 641 22.16 0.49 -14.18
N THR A 642 22.98 1.54 -14.14
CA THR A 642 22.88 2.65 -15.11
C THR A 642 23.10 2.14 -16.53
N GLN A 643 24.07 1.24 -16.73
CA GLN A 643 24.33 0.58 -18.01
C GLN A 643 23.14 -0.27 -18.48
N GLU A 644 22.60 -1.13 -17.61
CA GLU A 644 21.45 -2.00 -17.93
C GLU A 644 20.20 -1.18 -18.29
N ALA A 645 19.91 -0.11 -17.55
CA ALA A 645 18.83 0.81 -17.85
C ALA A 645 19.05 1.50 -19.21
N PHE A 646 20.28 1.91 -19.50
CA PHE A 646 20.65 2.52 -20.78
C PHE A 646 20.55 1.53 -21.95
N ASP A 647 20.98 0.29 -21.76
CA ASP A 647 20.93 -0.76 -22.78
C ASP A 647 19.49 -1.18 -23.09
N ARG A 648 18.60 -1.21 -22.07
CA ARG A 648 17.16 -1.37 -22.28
C ARG A 648 16.57 -0.27 -23.16
N ALA A 649 17.09 0.96 -23.05
CA ALA A 649 16.65 2.10 -23.85
C ALA A 649 17.28 2.16 -25.25
N ARG A 650 18.11 1.18 -25.62
CA ARG A 650 18.82 1.16 -26.92
C ARG A 650 17.86 1.07 -28.10
N GLY A 651 17.97 2.05 -29.00
CA GLY A 651 17.05 2.28 -30.10
C GLY A 651 15.82 3.11 -29.71
N GLY A 652 15.77 3.67 -28.50
CA GLY A 652 14.63 4.38 -27.93
C GLY A 652 15.02 5.55 -27.02
N VAL A 653 14.14 5.87 -26.07
CA VAL A 653 14.28 6.99 -25.13
C VAL A 653 14.44 6.47 -23.71
N LEU A 654 15.49 6.93 -23.00
CA LEU A 654 15.65 6.74 -21.56
C LEU A 654 15.09 7.96 -20.82
N PHE A 655 13.99 7.81 -20.12
CA PHE A 655 13.34 8.88 -19.36
C PHE A 655 13.61 8.69 -17.87
N ILE A 656 14.31 9.65 -17.26
CA ILE A 656 14.69 9.64 -15.85
C ILE A 656 13.80 10.63 -15.11
N ASP A 657 12.82 10.13 -14.36
CA ASP A 657 11.95 10.99 -13.55
C ASP A 657 12.63 11.40 -12.23
N GLU A 658 12.30 12.61 -11.78
CA GLU A 658 12.91 13.27 -10.64
C GLU A 658 14.45 13.16 -10.59
N ALA A 659 15.11 13.45 -11.73
CA ALA A 659 16.55 13.21 -11.90
C ALA A 659 17.43 13.95 -10.87
N TYR A 660 16.94 15.08 -10.33
CA TYR A 660 17.60 15.81 -9.24
C TYR A 660 17.79 14.96 -7.98
N ALA A 661 16.96 13.94 -7.77
CA ALA A 661 17.10 12.98 -6.69
C ALA A 661 18.44 12.24 -6.77
N LEU A 662 19.08 12.11 -7.94
CA LEU A 662 20.42 11.53 -8.10
C LEU A 662 21.51 12.36 -7.41
N SER A 663 21.27 13.64 -7.12
CA SER A 663 22.24 14.55 -6.49
C SER A 663 21.64 15.39 -5.32
N PRO A 664 21.30 14.77 -4.17
CA PRO A 664 20.77 15.47 -2.98
C PRO A 664 21.78 16.42 -2.31
N GLU A 665 21.32 17.43 -1.56
CA GLU A 665 22.19 18.43 -0.89
C GLU A 665 23.09 17.83 0.21
N ASP A 666 22.54 16.90 1.01
CA ASP A 666 23.11 16.50 2.30
C ASP A 666 23.82 15.14 2.26
N SER A 667 23.93 14.52 1.08
CA SER A 667 24.55 13.21 0.96
C SER A 667 26.00 13.34 0.48
N GLY A 668 26.96 13.22 1.40
CA GLY A 668 28.36 12.86 1.09
C GLY A 668 28.51 11.43 0.57
N ARG A 669 27.58 10.92 -0.27
CA ARG A 669 27.58 9.56 -0.82
C ARG A 669 27.85 9.61 -2.33
N ASP A 670 28.93 8.94 -2.76
CA ASP A 670 29.47 8.99 -4.13
C ASP A 670 28.61 8.28 -5.20
N PHE A 671 27.63 7.46 -4.82
CA PHE A 671 26.87 6.61 -5.77
C PHE A 671 25.96 7.38 -6.72
N GLY A 672 25.26 8.41 -6.25
CA GLY A 672 24.44 9.24 -7.14
C GLY A 672 25.27 9.94 -8.22
N ARG A 673 26.50 10.33 -7.84
CA ARG A 673 27.48 10.91 -8.77
C ARG A 673 28.04 9.85 -9.72
N GLU A 674 28.30 8.63 -9.27
CA GLU A 674 28.69 7.49 -10.11
C GLU A 674 27.65 7.17 -11.19
N ALA A 675 26.34 7.25 -10.86
CA ALA A 675 25.25 7.10 -11.83
C ALA A 675 25.30 8.21 -12.88
N ILE A 676 25.46 9.45 -12.44
CA ILE A 676 25.55 10.62 -13.34
C ILE A 676 26.77 10.50 -14.25
N ASP A 677 27.94 10.15 -13.72
CA ASP A 677 29.18 10.04 -14.49
C ASP A 677 29.11 8.88 -15.49
N THR A 678 28.52 7.75 -15.10
CA THR A 678 28.28 6.61 -16.00
C THR A 678 27.30 7.00 -17.11
N LEU A 679 26.18 7.65 -16.76
CA LEU A 679 25.20 8.13 -17.73
C LEU A 679 25.81 9.12 -18.73
N VAL A 680 26.59 10.09 -18.25
CA VAL A 680 27.31 11.08 -19.07
C VAL A 680 28.27 10.41 -20.04
N LYS A 681 28.97 9.34 -19.61
CA LYS A 681 29.83 8.55 -20.50
C LYS A 681 29.01 7.84 -21.58
N LEU A 682 27.94 7.16 -21.21
CA LEU A 682 27.09 6.42 -22.15
C LEU A 682 26.38 7.32 -23.16
N MET A 683 25.96 8.51 -22.72
CA MET A 683 25.41 9.54 -23.61
C MET A 683 26.40 9.98 -24.69
N GLU A 684 27.70 9.97 -24.41
CA GLU A 684 28.73 10.30 -25.42
C GLU A 684 28.99 9.13 -26.36
N ASP A 685 29.22 7.94 -25.79
CA ASP A 685 29.60 6.73 -26.53
C ASP A 685 28.45 6.22 -27.44
N HIS A 686 27.20 6.53 -27.08
CA HIS A 686 26.00 6.00 -27.75
C HIS A 686 24.98 7.08 -28.15
N ARG A 687 25.45 8.29 -28.47
CA ARG A 687 24.62 9.47 -28.85
C ARG A 687 23.69 9.30 -30.06
N GLU A 688 23.90 8.26 -30.86
CA GLU A 688 23.08 7.93 -32.04
C GLU A 688 22.07 6.81 -31.76
N ALA A 689 22.25 6.06 -30.67
CA ALA A 689 21.45 4.89 -30.35
C ALA A 689 20.42 5.12 -29.24
N VAL A 690 20.62 6.12 -28.36
CA VAL A 690 19.72 6.40 -27.22
C VAL A 690 19.50 7.90 -27.07
N VAL A 691 18.26 8.28 -26.80
CA VAL A 691 17.92 9.64 -26.38
C VAL A 691 17.58 9.65 -24.89
N VAL A 692 18.43 10.26 -24.08
CA VAL A 692 18.17 10.51 -22.66
C VAL A 692 17.35 11.79 -22.44
N ILE A 693 16.28 11.69 -21.65
CA ILE A 693 15.47 12.80 -21.15
C ILE A 693 15.48 12.76 -19.63
N VAL A 694 15.87 13.86 -18.99
CA VAL A 694 15.79 14.01 -17.52
C VAL A 694 14.62 14.92 -17.16
N ALA A 695 13.81 14.53 -16.19
CA ALA A 695 12.62 15.27 -15.78
C ALA A 695 12.62 15.63 -14.29
N GLY A 696 11.94 16.71 -13.93
CA GLY A 696 11.74 17.11 -12.53
C GLY A 696 11.14 18.50 -12.37
N TYR A 697 11.10 18.97 -11.13
CA TYR A 697 10.66 20.32 -10.79
C TYR A 697 11.68 21.36 -11.26
N THR A 698 11.20 22.55 -11.62
CA THR A 698 12.01 23.57 -12.30
C THR A 698 13.23 23.99 -11.47
N THR A 699 13.05 24.33 -10.20
CA THR A 699 14.12 24.83 -9.33
C THR A 699 15.16 23.74 -9.03
N GLU A 700 14.69 22.52 -8.80
CA GLU A 700 15.48 21.34 -8.47
C GLU A 700 16.30 20.89 -9.68
N MET A 701 15.75 21.00 -10.89
CA MET A 701 16.46 20.70 -12.12
C MET A 701 17.49 21.76 -12.49
N GLU A 702 17.22 23.05 -12.27
CA GLU A 702 18.23 24.11 -12.41
C GLU A 702 19.43 23.84 -11.51
N ARG A 703 19.16 23.42 -10.28
CA ARG A 703 20.19 22.99 -9.34
C ARG A 703 20.93 21.75 -9.83
N PHE A 704 20.24 20.69 -10.20
CA PHE A 704 20.84 19.44 -10.70
C PHE A 704 21.82 19.69 -11.85
N LEU A 705 21.44 20.54 -12.81
CA LEU A 705 22.29 20.93 -13.93
C LEU A 705 23.53 21.72 -13.49
N SER A 706 23.45 22.47 -12.38
CA SER A 706 24.59 23.23 -11.85
C SER A 706 25.65 22.38 -11.14
N VAL A 707 25.30 21.17 -10.68
CA VAL A 707 26.19 20.30 -9.89
C VAL A 707 27.28 19.62 -10.73
N ASN A 708 27.01 19.29 -11.99
CA ASN A 708 27.98 18.61 -12.86
C ASN A 708 28.08 19.28 -14.24
N PRO A 709 29.22 19.90 -14.61
CA PRO A 709 29.43 20.51 -15.92
C PRO A 709 29.22 19.54 -17.09
N GLY A 710 29.49 18.24 -16.89
CA GLY A 710 29.28 17.19 -17.88
C GLY A 710 27.80 17.02 -18.25
N VAL A 711 26.91 17.07 -17.26
CA VAL A 711 25.46 17.03 -17.44
C VAL A 711 25.00 18.26 -18.24
N ALA A 712 25.32 19.47 -17.76
CA ALA A 712 24.94 20.71 -18.45
C ALA A 712 25.43 20.78 -19.91
N SER A 713 26.60 20.20 -20.21
CA SER A 713 27.15 20.19 -21.58
C SER A 713 26.39 19.27 -22.55
N ARG A 714 25.85 18.15 -22.05
CA ARG A 714 25.21 17.10 -22.86
C ARG A 714 23.72 17.31 -23.03
N PHE A 715 23.07 17.89 -22.01
CA PHE A 715 21.69 18.31 -22.07
C PHE A 715 21.57 19.68 -22.75
N SER A 716 21.24 19.66 -24.04
CA SER A 716 21.38 20.83 -24.90
C SER A 716 20.21 21.81 -24.87
N ARG A 717 19.05 21.36 -24.37
CA ARG A 717 17.81 22.14 -24.33
C ARG A 717 16.97 21.77 -23.13
N THR A 718 16.35 22.78 -22.55
CA THR A 718 15.36 22.65 -21.49
C THR A 718 13.99 23.01 -22.03
N ILE A 719 13.03 22.11 -21.86
CA ILE A 719 11.63 22.29 -22.21
C ILE A 719 10.85 22.46 -20.92
N THR A 720 10.29 23.67 -20.73
CA THR A 720 9.47 24.00 -19.56
C THR A 720 8.00 23.70 -19.85
N PHE A 721 7.42 22.85 -19.02
CA PHE A 721 6.02 22.48 -18.96
C PHE A 721 5.33 23.35 -17.92
N SER A 722 4.63 24.38 -18.40
CA SER A 722 3.83 25.26 -17.56
C SER A 722 2.59 24.54 -17.02
N ASP A 723 2.10 25.00 -15.87
CA ASP A 723 0.80 24.59 -15.36
C ASP A 723 -0.32 24.93 -16.36
N TYR A 724 -1.36 24.10 -16.39
CA TYR A 724 -2.53 24.34 -17.20
C TYR A 724 -3.38 25.49 -16.63
N ASP A 725 -3.90 26.32 -17.52
CA ASP A 725 -4.91 27.32 -17.19
C ASP A 725 -6.29 26.68 -16.96
N PRO A 726 -7.24 27.28 -16.20
CA PRO A 726 -8.56 26.69 -16.01
C PRO A 726 -9.28 26.30 -17.32
N ASP A 727 -9.12 27.08 -18.39
CA ASP A 727 -9.64 26.74 -19.73
C ASP A 727 -9.01 25.48 -20.33
N GLU A 728 -7.73 25.21 -20.01
CA GLU A 728 -7.04 24.00 -20.44
C GLU A 728 -7.45 22.80 -19.59
N LEU A 729 -7.62 22.97 -18.28
CA LEU A 729 -8.11 21.91 -17.38
C LEU A 729 -9.54 21.50 -17.74
N LEU A 730 -10.42 22.46 -18.07
CA LEU A 730 -11.76 22.19 -18.57
C LEU A 730 -11.72 21.35 -19.86
N ARG A 731 -10.89 21.74 -20.84
CA ARG A 731 -10.74 20.98 -22.09
C ARG A 731 -10.24 19.55 -21.87
N ILE A 732 -9.39 19.33 -20.87
CA ILE A 732 -8.96 17.97 -20.49
C ILE A 732 -10.16 17.17 -19.97
N VAL A 733 -11.02 17.76 -19.15
CA VAL A 733 -12.27 17.10 -18.68
C VAL A 733 -13.22 16.82 -19.83
N GLU A 734 -13.37 17.75 -20.78
CA GLU A 734 -14.18 17.54 -21.99
C GLU A 734 -13.66 16.36 -22.82
N GLN A 735 -12.35 16.29 -23.03
CA GLN A 735 -11.73 15.17 -23.74
C GLN A 735 -11.94 13.84 -22.99
N GLN A 736 -11.78 13.81 -21.67
CA GLN A 736 -12.04 12.61 -20.87
C GLN A 736 -13.51 12.20 -20.94
N ALA A 737 -14.44 13.17 -20.93
CA ALA A 737 -15.86 12.90 -21.07
C ALA A 737 -16.15 12.27 -22.44
N ASP A 738 -15.66 12.85 -23.52
CA ASP A 738 -15.85 12.32 -24.88
C ASP A 738 -15.25 10.91 -25.04
N GLU A 739 -14.05 10.67 -24.49
CA GLU A 739 -13.38 9.35 -24.51
C GLU A 739 -14.20 8.25 -23.80
N HIS A 740 -14.98 8.62 -22.78
CA HIS A 740 -15.79 7.69 -21.99
C HIS A 740 -17.29 7.78 -22.32
N GLU A 741 -17.65 8.36 -23.46
CA GLU A 741 -19.03 8.53 -23.94
C GLU A 741 -19.94 9.38 -23.02
N TYR A 742 -19.35 10.26 -22.20
CA TYR A 742 -20.04 11.28 -21.43
C TYR A 742 -20.07 12.62 -22.18
N ARG A 743 -21.04 13.47 -21.83
CA ARG A 743 -21.19 14.84 -22.33
C ARG A 743 -21.45 15.80 -21.19
N LEU A 744 -20.91 17.01 -21.28
CA LEU A 744 -21.19 18.06 -20.31
C LEU A 744 -22.59 18.64 -20.57
N GLY A 745 -23.44 18.56 -19.56
CA GLY A 745 -24.79 19.14 -19.55
C GLY A 745 -24.77 20.68 -19.48
N PRO A 746 -25.95 21.31 -19.62
CA PRO A 746 -26.08 22.76 -19.58
C PRO A 746 -25.51 23.36 -18.28
N GLY A 747 -24.62 24.34 -18.42
CA GLY A 747 -24.00 25.05 -17.28
C GLY A 747 -22.81 24.32 -16.61
N THR A 748 -22.55 23.05 -16.97
CA THR A 748 -21.46 22.27 -16.36
C THR A 748 -20.08 22.81 -16.71
N GLY A 749 -19.87 23.23 -17.96
CA GLY A 749 -18.61 23.84 -18.40
C GLY A 749 -18.27 25.12 -17.62
N GLU A 750 -19.25 26.00 -17.39
CA GLU A 750 -19.06 27.22 -16.58
C GLU A 750 -18.73 26.88 -15.11
N ALA A 751 -19.40 25.86 -14.55
CA ALA A 751 -19.16 25.40 -13.19
C ALA A 751 -17.75 24.81 -13.04
N LEU A 752 -17.31 23.99 -13.99
CA LEU A 752 -15.96 23.42 -14.05
C LEU A 752 -14.89 24.51 -14.20
N HIS A 753 -15.09 25.47 -15.09
CA HIS A 753 -14.16 26.59 -15.24
C HIS A 753 -14.03 27.37 -13.93
N LYS A 754 -15.15 27.68 -13.27
CA LYS A 754 -15.16 28.37 -11.96
C LYS A 754 -14.48 27.54 -10.87
N TYR A 755 -14.71 26.23 -10.86
CA TYR A 755 -14.08 25.30 -9.94
C TYR A 755 -12.55 25.30 -10.11
N PHE A 756 -12.05 25.12 -11.32
CA PHE A 756 -10.61 25.15 -11.60
C PHE A 756 -9.97 26.53 -11.37
N THR A 757 -10.73 27.61 -11.52
CA THR A 757 -10.28 28.97 -11.17
C THR A 757 -10.09 29.14 -9.66
N ALA A 758 -10.94 28.49 -8.85
CA ALA A 758 -10.90 28.58 -7.39
C ALA A 758 -9.87 27.65 -6.74
N LEU A 759 -9.35 26.65 -7.46
CA LEU A 759 -8.36 25.72 -6.90
C LEU A 759 -7.02 26.41 -6.61
N PRO A 760 -6.41 26.16 -5.44
CA PRO A 760 -5.10 26.71 -5.10
C PRO A 760 -4.01 26.07 -5.98
N LYS A 761 -3.37 26.87 -6.83
CA LYS A 761 -2.22 26.47 -7.64
C LYS A 761 -0.92 26.60 -6.83
N GLY A 762 -0.69 25.64 -5.94
CA GLY A 762 0.57 25.51 -5.21
C GLY A 762 1.68 24.83 -6.03
N PRO A 763 2.93 24.77 -5.51
CA PRO A 763 4.08 24.17 -6.21
C PRO A 763 3.93 22.69 -6.59
N ALA A 764 3.04 21.97 -5.90
CA ALA A 764 2.75 20.54 -6.12
C ALA A 764 1.40 20.31 -6.81
N PHE A 765 0.83 21.33 -7.48
CA PHE A 765 -0.47 21.21 -8.14
C PHE A 765 -0.45 20.13 -9.24
N GLY A 766 -1.43 19.22 -9.20
CA GLY A 766 -1.45 17.99 -10.01
C GLY A 766 -1.84 18.19 -11.49
N ASN A 767 -2.24 19.40 -11.91
CA ASN A 767 -2.54 19.74 -13.30
C ASN A 767 -3.50 18.76 -13.99
N GLY A 768 -3.10 18.11 -15.08
CA GLY A 768 -3.94 17.14 -15.81
C GLY A 768 -4.38 15.95 -14.94
N ARG A 769 -3.60 15.59 -13.91
CA ARG A 769 -4.02 14.60 -12.90
C ARG A 769 -5.23 15.11 -12.12
N THR A 770 -5.21 16.38 -11.72
CA THR A 770 -6.34 17.02 -11.03
C THR A 770 -7.58 17.11 -11.92
N ALA A 771 -7.42 17.42 -13.22
CA ALA A 771 -8.52 17.43 -14.18
C ALA A 771 -9.15 16.02 -14.30
N ARG A 772 -8.32 14.98 -14.45
CA ARG A 772 -8.78 13.59 -14.50
C ARG A 772 -9.48 13.15 -13.22
N GLN A 773 -8.91 13.45 -12.05
CA GLN A 773 -9.55 13.20 -10.75
C GLN A 773 -10.89 13.92 -10.61
N THR A 774 -10.99 15.15 -11.14
CA THR A 774 -12.25 15.91 -11.15
C THR A 774 -13.30 15.20 -12.01
N PHE A 775 -12.92 14.73 -13.20
CA PHE A 775 -13.82 13.95 -14.06
C PHE A 775 -14.26 12.64 -13.41
N GLU A 776 -13.33 11.86 -12.85
CA GLU A 776 -13.63 10.61 -12.14
C GLU A 776 -14.61 10.85 -10.97
N ALA A 777 -14.38 11.91 -10.20
CA ALA A 777 -15.27 12.31 -9.10
C ALA A 777 -16.65 12.81 -9.59
N MET A 778 -16.73 13.35 -10.81
CA MET A 778 -18.00 13.70 -11.46
C MET A 778 -18.76 12.46 -11.93
N VAL A 779 -18.07 11.48 -12.51
CA VAL A 779 -18.66 10.20 -12.92
C VAL A 779 -19.20 9.45 -11.70
N GLU A 780 -18.47 9.44 -10.58
CA GLU A 780 -18.94 8.83 -9.34
C GLU A 780 -20.24 9.47 -8.82
N ARG A 781 -20.30 10.81 -8.78
CA ARG A 781 -21.50 11.54 -8.36
C ARG A 781 -22.67 11.37 -9.33
N HIS A 782 -22.38 11.38 -10.64
CA HIS A 782 -23.35 11.08 -11.69
C HIS A 782 -23.96 9.70 -11.51
N ALA A 783 -23.16 8.67 -11.25
CA ALA A 783 -23.63 7.31 -11.00
C ALA A 783 -24.57 7.26 -9.79
N GLY A 784 -24.22 7.95 -8.70
CA GLY A 784 -25.06 8.08 -7.51
C GLY A 784 -26.41 8.76 -7.80
N ARG A 785 -26.42 9.80 -8.64
CA ARG A 785 -27.63 10.52 -9.05
C ARG A 785 -28.51 9.70 -9.98
N VAL A 786 -27.93 9.09 -11.02
CA VAL A 786 -28.65 8.27 -12.00
C VAL A 786 -29.24 7.01 -11.37
N ALA A 787 -28.57 6.40 -10.39
CA ALA A 787 -29.08 5.24 -9.68
C ALA A 787 -30.43 5.48 -8.95
N GLN A 788 -30.79 6.75 -8.70
CA GLN A 788 -32.07 7.13 -8.09
C GLN A 788 -33.21 7.27 -9.11
N LEU A 789 -32.94 7.15 -10.40
CA LEU A 789 -33.94 7.24 -11.47
C LEU A 789 -34.56 5.86 -11.74
N ALA A 790 -35.89 5.79 -11.80
CA ALA A 790 -36.61 4.51 -11.96
C ALA A 790 -36.39 3.84 -13.34
N ALA A 791 -36.10 4.62 -14.38
CA ALA A 791 -35.82 4.13 -15.73
C ALA A 791 -35.03 5.19 -16.52
N PRO A 792 -33.70 5.31 -16.29
CA PRO A 792 -32.91 6.36 -16.92
C PRO A 792 -32.80 6.15 -18.44
N GLY A 793 -33.02 7.23 -19.20
CA GLY A 793 -32.81 7.25 -20.64
C GLY A 793 -31.33 7.44 -21.01
N THR A 794 -30.96 7.20 -22.27
CA THR A 794 -29.58 7.36 -22.76
C THR A 794 -29.00 8.76 -22.53
N GLU A 795 -29.83 9.81 -22.51
CA GLU A 795 -29.37 11.16 -22.17
C GLU A 795 -28.96 11.28 -20.70
N GLU A 796 -29.74 10.71 -19.77
CA GLU A 796 -29.43 10.75 -18.34
C GLU A 796 -28.19 9.91 -18.01
N LEU A 797 -27.99 8.81 -18.74
CA LEU A 797 -26.78 7.98 -18.62
C LEU A 797 -25.51 8.66 -19.12
N THR A 798 -25.61 9.69 -19.97
CA THR A 798 -24.45 10.31 -20.63
C THR A 798 -24.18 11.75 -20.20
N LEU A 799 -25.11 12.45 -19.52
CA LEU A 799 -24.96 13.87 -19.19
C LEU A 799 -24.47 14.14 -17.76
N LEU A 800 -23.32 14.81 -17.66
CA LEU A 800 -22.76 15.33 -16.40
C LEU A 800 -23.24 16.75 -16.12
N TYR A 801 -23.76 17.02 -14.93
CA TYR A 801 -24.35 18.31 -14.54
C TYR A 801 -23.49 19.05 -13.50
N PRO A 802 -23.74 20.35 -13.24
CA PRO A 802 -23.00 21.10 -12.23
C PRO A 802 -23.04 20.49 -10.83
N GLU A 803 -24.13 19.79 -10.50
CA GLU A 803 -24.34 19.08 -9.24
C GLU A 803 -23.45 17.84 -9.08
N ASP A 804 -22.88 17.33 -10.18
CA ASP A 804 -21.95 16.22 -10.16
C ASP A 804 -20.51 16.69 -9.83
N LEU A 805 -20.24 18.01 -9.72
CA LEU A 805 -18.90 18.48 -9.37
C LEU A 805 -18.50 18.13 -7.92
N PRO A 806 -17.21 17.85 -7.67
CA PRO A 806 -16.69 17.78 -6.32
C PRO A 806 -16.77 19.11 -5.56
N ALA A 807 -16.89 19.01 -4.24
CA ALA A 807 -16.72 20.16 -3.37
C ALA A 807 -15.27 20.67 -3.46
N LEU A 808 -15.09 21.99 -3.34
CA LEU A 808 -13.75 22.57 -3.26
C LEU A 808 -13.05 22.08 -1.98
N PRO A 809 -11.77 21.70 -2.05
CA PRO A 809 -10.98 21.22 -0.92
C PRO A 809 -10.71 22.28 0.14
#